data_AF-F7Y3P1-F1
#
_entry.id   AF-F7Y3P1-F1
#
_cell.length_a   1.000
_cell.length_b   1.000
_cell.length_c   1.000
_cell.angle_alpha   90.00
_cell.angle_beta   90.00
_cell.angle_gamma   90.00
#
_symmetry.space_group_name_H-M   'P 1'
#
loop_
_entity.id
_entity.type
_entity.pdbx_description
1 polymer ?
#
loop_
_entity_poly.entity_id
_entity_poly.type
_entity_poly.pdbx_seq_one_letter_code
_entity_poly.pdbx_strand_id
1 'polypeptide(L)'
;MGGRLLAVSCGSWLGRVLAGLAIFAVTLLAEPIGASGQEVETVRIATFNAYLLSPIFKCANPNFADCLIQIHGQTEKQAKHLAETILKDTDRFDIIAINEAWDEDAKQILIDRLTPVYPNFVRKIDAALLKVRPQAIVDAITSLDPAAAIAIYGEPIEKIDGEDSGLMFFAKKDFKFLPLPDDTFKWGKNDGETLDAATDEVGFTLYDHCGGVDCLSGKGAAIVRLLHQPSQSNYTVVFTHAQADYFDKSPPELHADARDAQFDQVQKLIETTLSPLTAAQRKRERVLVMGDLNVPLFHQPMGEWARRFASPGKYWTSKHYDSWAATNRADPGISNYIDGERYDYILAAPQPYLSGGIEGPICVQHVTIPVDFVNLESDHNLLTADLNLGNNFCHPGIAYQVDLKSKKGPDGKPQAEEVIDFRNGQDVTQIRFPGSMQWFHVVRQDAGSYSIGADNPGVNIDIYQPSNMTTPISSYYGDTRTIQDGEQTFTVHTYALPKEFFIRITGKDRDWRGNYALLVRRHTCATKEEACPLQPGEPPQFASLTEAGSLLGSQDEAWFRFDVVGQADSGADQTVTLTADGLPDPNGYKATLEEFDNPHGGEPPIAISGSSRIVSDAMGDGTRGYLVIHQAAAGNQPVRVRASMQTTVRNLEMKALICEDETNPEFGSDDIFTQLSIDSRTIRFPASGEVEFDCDDSADQKDWATRFGSSNLTFVDHAGLKVFEQDDTSPDDPSHVRDFPDLPVGASSIDGVRTPLIWKFEGGRYRLNYELTMRKNEPVAAAP
;
A
#
# COMPACT_ATOMS: atom_id res chain seq x y z
N MET A 1 98.25 -15.28 -19.06
CA MET A 1 97.85 -13.95 -18.56
C MET A 1 96.38 -14.13 -18.16
N GLY A 2 95.96 -14.25 -16.90
CA GLY A 2 96.24 -13.41 -15.74
C GLY A 2 95.27 -12.23 -15.74
N GLY A 3 94.21 -12.15 -14.91
CA GLY A 3 93.68 -13.10 -13.90
C GLY A 3 92.53 -12.44 -13.10
N ARG A 4 92.00 -13.11 -12.06
CA ARG A 4 90.98 -12.60 -11.08
C ARG A 4 89.58 -12.31 -11.68
N LEU A 5 88.42 -12.49 -11.05
CA LEU A 5 87.92 -13.16 -9.82
C LEU A 5 86.57 -13.85 -10.23
N LEU A 6 85.88 -14.71 -9.47
CA LEU A 6 86.07 -15.22 -8.10
C LEU A 6 85.71 -16.74 -8.06
N ALA A 7 85.09 -17.20 -6.96
CA ALA A 7 84.75 -18.57 -6.62
C ALA A 7 83.24 -18.70 -6.29
N VAL A 8 82.65 -19.87 -6.60
CA VAL A 8 81.37 -20.32 -6.05
C VAL A 8 81.65 -21.56 -5.18
N SER A 9 81.30 -21.50 -3.90
CA SER A 9 81.50 -22.59 -2.95
C SER A 9 80.29 -23.53 -2.90
N CYS A 10 80.55 -24.84 -2.67
CA CYS A 10 79.50 -25.77 -2.26
C CYS A 10 78.89 -25.34 -0.92
N GLY A 11 77.56 -25.42 -0.79
CA GLY A 11 76.83 -24.86 0.37
C GLY A 11 75.52 -25.56 0.70
N SER A 12 75.59 -26.82 1.15
CA SER A 12 74.54 -27.56 1.89
C SER A 12 73.24 -27.97 1.17
N TRP A 13 72.93 -29.26 1.32
CA TRP A 13 71.67 -29.90 0.89
C TRP A 13 70.46 -29.48 1.75
N LEU A 14 70.70 -29.01 2.99
CA LEU A 14 69.65 -28.50 3.90
C LEU A 14 68.85 -27.32 3.32
N GLY A 15 69.50 -26.44 2.55
CA GLY A 15 68.81 -25.29 1.95
C GLY A 15 67.69 -25.68 0.97
N ARG A 16 67.77 -26.85 0.33
CA ARG A 16 66.74 -27.32 -0.61
C ARG A 16 65.54 -27.98 0.08
N VAL A 17 65.77 -28.63 1.23
CA VAL A 17 64.67 -29.16 2.07
C VAL A 17 63.91 -28.00 2.72
N LEU A 18 64.63 -26.98 3.22
CA LEU A 18 64.00 -25.79 3.80
C LEU A 18 63.32 -24.90 2.74
N ALA A 19 63.85 -24.78 1.52
CA ALA A 19 63.14 -24.10 0.43
C ALA A 19 61.87 -24.87 -0.02
N GLY A 20 61.93 -26.21 -0.05
CA GLY A 20 60.74 -27.04 -0.33
C GLY A 20 59.67 -26.90 0.74
N LEU A 21 60.05 -26.96 2.03
CA LEU A 21 59.14 -26.73 3.15
C LEU A 21 58.66 -25.28 3.26
N ALA A 22 59.45 -24.28 2.88
CA ALA A 22 59.01 -22.89 2.81
C ALA A 22 57.98 -22.69 1.68
N ILE A 23 58.16 -23.30 0.51
CA ILE A 23 57.16 -23.23 -0.56
C ILE A 23 55.88 -23.99 -0.16
N PHE A 24 55.99 -25.14 0.53
CA PHE A 24 54.82 -25.87 1.03
C PHE A 24 54.11 -25.15 2.21
N ALA A 25 54.85 -24.45 3.06
CA ALA A 25 54.30 -23.65 4.17
C ALA A 25 53.71 -22.31 3.69
N VAL A 26 54.25 -21.72 2.61
CA VAL A 26 53.67 -20.52 1.96
C VAL A 26 52.45 -20.89 1.09
N THR A 27 52.32 -22.13 0.61
CA THR A 27 51.04 -22.63 0.03
C THR A 27 50.06 -23.18 1.07
N LEU A 28 50.44 -23.31 2.34
CA LEU A 28 49.56 -23.61 3.49
C LEU A 28 49.24 -22.38 4.35
N LEU A 29 49.73 -21.20 3.95
CA LEU A 29 49.26 -19.88 4.38
C LEU A 29 48.53 -19.13 3.26
N ALA A 30 48.11 -19.86 2.21
CA ALA A 30 46.84 -19.51 1.59
C ALA A 30 45.77 -19.74 2.66
N GLU A 31 45.28 -18.64 3.24
CA GLU A 31 44.01 -18.68 3.96
C GLU A 31 43.00 -19.44 3.12
N PRO A 32 42.10 -20.24 3.71
CA PRO A 32 40.95 -20.65 2.97
C PRO A 32 40.21 -19.36 2.59
N ILE A 33 40.30 -18.98 1.32
CA ILE A 33 39.21 -18.30 0.61
C ILE A 33 38.06 -19.31 0.46
N GLY A 34 37.64 -19.87 1.60
CA GLY A 34 36.29 -20.36 1.77
C GLY A 34 35.44 -19.12 1.64
N ALA A 35 34.53 -19.13 0.67
CA ALA A 35 33.67 -18.01 0.41
C ALA A 35 33.01 -17.56 1.72
N SER A 36 33.33 -16.34 2.17
CA SER A 36 32.45 -15.56 3.03
C SER A 36 31.23 -15.22 2.18
N GLY A 37 30.36 -16.22 2.01
CA GLY A 37 29.20 -16.17 1.13
C GLY A 37 28.30 -15.01 1.53
N GLN A 38 27.72 -14.35 0.53
CA GLN A 38 27.00 -13.10 0.67
C GLN A 38 25.92 -13.16 1.78
N GLU A 39 26.20 -12.55 2.94
CA GLU A 39 25.21 -12.28 4.01
C GLU A 39 24.65 -10.85 3.91
N VAL A 40 24.36 -10.45 2.67
CA VAL A 40 23.73 -9.19 2.28
C VAL A 40 22.87 -9.52 1.07
N GLU A 41 21.54 -9.49 1.19
CA GLU A 41 20.59 -9.38 0.08
C GLU A 41 19.51 -8.43 0.60
N THR A 42 19.39 -7.25 0.02
CA THR A 42 18.43 -6.22 0.44
C THR A 42 18.08 -5.44 -0.81
N VAL A 43 16.94 -5.78 -1.42
CA VAL A 43 16.52 -5.18 -2.69
C VAL A 43 15.05 -4.82 -2.60
N ARG A 44 14.73 -3.54 -2.76
CA ARG A 44 13.37 -3.03 -2.87
C ARG A 44 13.05 -2.78 -4.33
N ILE A 45 11.94 -3.32 -4.80
CA ILE A 45 11.52 -3.24 -6.20
C ILE A 45 10.16 -2.55 -6.27
N ALA A 46 9.97 -1.68 -7.26
CA ALA A 46 8.71 -0.98 -7.49
C ALA A 46 8.24 -1.15 -8.94
N THR A 47 6.93 -1.26 -9.13
CA THR A 47 6.29 -1.13 -10.43
C THR A 47 5.17 -0.11 -10.36
N PHE A 48 5.01 0.69 -11.42
CA PHE A 48 4.00 1.73 -11.47
C PHE A 48 3.54 1.94 -12.92
N ASN A 49 2.27 1.69 -13.20
CA ASN A 49 1.63 2.36 -14.32
C ASN A 49 1.59 3.87 -13.97
N ALA A 50 2.30 4.68 -14.75
CA ALA A 50 2.49 6.10 -14.43
C ALA A 50 1.52 7.03 -15.16
N TYR A 51 0.67 6.49 -16.05
CA TYR A 51 -0.29 7.25 -16.86
C TYR A 51 0.33 8.46 -17.61
N LEU A 52 1.60 8.30 -18.04
CA LEU A 52 2.36 9.30 -18.80
C LEU A 52 2.02 9.20 -20.29
N LEU A 53 0.71 9.17 -20.57
CA LEU A 53 0.12 9.03 -21.88
C LEU A 53 0.55 10.17 -22.80
N SER A 54 0.84 9.83 -24.06
CA SER A 54 1.01 10.78 -25.13
C SER A 54 -0.33 11.44 -25.51
N PRO A 55 -0.31 12.53 -26.31
CA PRO A 55 -1.54 13.15 -26.81
C PRO A 55 -2.44 12.21 -27.61
N ILE A 56 -1.89 11.19 -28.27
CA ILE A 56 -2.67 10.19 -29.01
C ILE A 56 -3.59 9.43 -28.05
N PHE A 57 -3.09 9.00 -26.89
CA PHE A 57 -3.91 8.29 -25.91
C PHE A 57 -4.79 9.21 -25.04
N LYS A 58 -4.32 10.41 -24.65
CA LYS A 58 -5.12 11.35 -23.85
C LYS A 58 -6.30 11.97 -24.61
N CYS A 59 -6.14 12.22 -25.92
CA CYS A 59 -7.07 13.02 -26.69
C CYS A 59 -7.80 12.27 -27.82
N ALA A 60 -7.88 10.93 -27.78
CA ALA A 60 -8.49 10.10 -28.84
C ALA A 60 -10.04 10.23 -28.98
N ASN A 61 -10.52 11.45 -29.20
CA ASN A 61 -11.93 11.83 -29.28
C ASN A 61 -12.14 12.90 -30.38
N PRO A 62 -13.40 13.23 -30.76
CA PRO A 62 -13.68 14.19 -31.82
C PRO A 62 -13.11 15.60 -31.62
N ASN A 63 -12.84 15.99 -30.37
CA ASN A 63 -12.40 17.33 -29.96
C ASN A 63 -10.89 17.37 -29.66
N PHE A 64 -10.12 16.50 -30.34
CA PHE A 64 -8.67 16.34 -30.21
C PHE A 64 -7.91 17.67 -30.16
N ALA A 65 -8.23 18.63 -31.03
CA ALA A 65 -7.52 19.91 -31.12
C ALA A 65 -7.64 20.77 -29.85
N ASP A 66 -8.81 20.77 -29.20
CA ASP A 66 -9.04 21.53 -27.97
C ASP A 66 -8.43 20.79 -26.78
N CYS A 67 -8.55 19.46 -26.75
CA CYS A 67 -7.87 18.61 -25.77
C CYS A 67 -6.33 18.81 -25.80
N LEU A 68 -5.71 18.92 -26.98
CA LEU A 68 -4.27 19.22 -27.10
C LEU A 68 -3.86 20.51 -26.37
N ILE A 69 -4.70 21.55 -26.43
CA ILE A 69 -4.43 22.84 -25.77
C ILE A 69 -4.50 22.67 -24.24
N GLN A 70 -5.43 21.85 -23.74
CA GLN A 70 -5.64 21.61 -22.32
C GLN A 70 -4.56 20.74 -21.66
N ILE A 71 -4.08 19.69 -22.36
CA ILE A 71 -3.08 18.76 -21.82
C ILE A 71 -1.64 19.25 -21.95
N HIS A 72 -1.39 20.34 -22.69
CA HIS A 72 -0.05 20.85 -22.95
C HIS A 72 0.71 21.17 -21.64
N GLY A 73 1.86 20.50 -21.43
CA GLY A 73 2.66 20.68 -20.23
C GLY A 73 2.17 19.89 -19.01
N GLN A 74 1.11 19.09 -19.09
CA GLN A 74 0.57 18.35 -17.94
C GLN A 74 1.33 17.05 -17.69
N THR A 75 1.61 16.26 -18.74
CA THR A 75 2.35 14.99 -18.62
C THR A 75 3.78 15.22 -18.13
N GLU A 76 4.38 16.35 -18.51
CA GLU A 76 5.71 16.79 -18.07
C GLU A 76 5.74 17.22 -16.60
N LYS A 77 4.66 17.85 -16.10
CA LYS A 77 4.49 18.16 -14.66
C LYS A 77 4.34 16.88 -13.85
N GLN A 78 3.52 15.95 -14.32
CA GLN A 78 3.30 14.63 -13.72
C GLN A 78 4.61 13.82 -13.66
N ALA A 79 5.37 13.76 -14.76
CA ALA A 79 6.70 13.12 -14.78
C ALA A 79 7.68 13.77 -13.80
N LYS A 80 7.68 15.11 -13.70
CA LYS A 80 8.46 15.84 -12.71
C LYS A 80 8.02 15.51 -11.28
N HIS A 81 6.72 15.46 -11.00
CA HIS A 81 6.16 15.16 -9.68
C HIS A 81 6.50 13.72 -9.26
N LEU A 82 6.31 12.74 -10.14
CA LEU A 82 6.74 11.35 -9.96
C LEU A 82 8.25 11.26 -9.64
N ALA A 83 9.10 11.93 -10.42
CA ALA A 83 10.54 11.93 -10.17
C ALA A 83 10.90 12.58 -8.83
N GLU A 84 10.26 13.69 -8.46
CA GLU A 84 10.48 14.36 -7.17
C GLU A 84 10.00 13.49 -5.99
N THR A 85 8.90 12.75 -6.13
CA THR A 85 8.39 11.80 -5.14
C THR A 85 9.31 10.57 -5.00
N ILE A 86 9.87 10.02 -6.08
CA ILE A 86 10.89 8.96 -6.05
C ILE A 86 12.18 9.46 -5.37
N LEU A 87 12.61 10.70 -5.66
CA LEU A 87 13.88 11.25 -5.15
C LEU A 87 13.79 11.79 -3.72
N LYS A 88 12.59 11.93 -3.15
CA LYS A 88 12.35 12.33 -1.75
C LYS A 88 12.99 11.36 -0.75
N ASP A 89 13.06 10.07 -1.12
CA ASP A 89 13.69 9.00 -0.37
C ASP A 89 14.44 8.10 -1.37
N THR A 90 15.67 8.48 -1.70
CA THR A 90 16.50 7.77 -2.67
C THR A 90 16.90 6.38 -2.21
N ASP A 91 16.74 6.04 -0.93
CA ASP A 91 16.94 4.69 -0.46
C ASP A 91 15.76 3.80 -0.81
N ARG A 92 14.52 4.29 -0.77
CA ARG A 92 13.28 3.49 -0.86
C ARG A 92 13.22 2.40 -1.93
N PHE A 93 13.70 2.66 -3.14
CA PHE A 93 13.66 1.71 -4.25
C PHE A 93 15.06 1.46 -4.79
N ASP A 94 15.32 0.23 -5.20
CA ASP A 94 16.61 -0.19 -5.76
C ASP A 94 16.46 -0.57 -7.25
N ILE A 95 15.26 -1.02 -7.66
CA ILE A 95 14.80 -1.25 -9.03
C ILE A 95 13.39 -0.65 -9.19
N ILE A 96 13.11 0.02 -10.31
CA ILE A 96 11.80 0.60 -10.65
C ILE A 96 11.45 0.22 -12.10
N ALA A 97 10.27 -0.36 -12.32
CA ALA A 97 9.64 -0.51 -13.63
C ALA A 97 8.50 0.51 -13.76
N ILE A 98 8.36 1.12 -14.94
CA ILE A 98 7.29 2.08 -15.23
C ILE A 98 6.55 1.64 -16.49
N ASN A 99 5.22 1.64 -16.43
CA ASN A 99 4.32 1.43 -17.56
C ASN A 99 3.64 2.75 -17.98
N GLU A 100 3.09 2.75 -19.19
CA GLU A 100 2.44 3.92 -19.83
C GLU A 100 3.29 5.19 -19.89
N ALA A 101 4.61 5.05 -19.87
CA ALA A 101 5.51 6.13 -20.27
C ALA A 101 5.56 6.17 -21.79
N TRP A 102 4.60 6.85 -22.42
CA TRP A 102 4.55 7.06 -23.88
C TRP A 102 5.01 8.46 -24.30
N ASP A 103 4.69 9.49 -23.52
CA ASP A 103 5.12 10.86 -23.83
C ASP A 103 6.65 11.02 -23.80
N GLU A 104 7.23 11.54 -24.89
CA GLU A 104 8.69 11.61 -25.08
C GLU A 104 9.39 12.65 -24.19
N ASP A 105 8.74 13.79 -23.94
CA ASP A 105 9.29 14.84 -23.08
C ASP A 105 9.20 14.42 -21.60
N ALA A 106 8.11 13.74 -21.20
CA ALA A 106 7.98 13.09 -19.92
C ALA A 106 9.07 12.02 -19.67
N LYS A 107 9.33 11.13 -20.66
CA LYS A 107 10.45 10.17 -20.59
C LYS A 107 11.79 10.87 -20.36
N GLN A 108 12.04 11.97 -21.08
CA GLN A 108 13.30 12.72 -20.94
C GLN A 108 13.44 13.36 -19.56
N ILE A 109 12.35 13.91 -19.00
CA ILE A 109 12.32 14.45 -17.64
C ILE A 109 12.62 13.38 -16.59
N LEU A 110 12.09 12.17 -16.75
CA LEU A 110 12.41 11.03 -15.87
C LEU A 110 13.89 10.64 -15.97
N ILE A 111 14.46 10.55 -17.18
CA ILE A 111 15.90 10.27 -17.39
C ILE A 111 16.78 11.34 -16.72
N ASP A 112 16.57 12.61 -17.07
CA ASP A 112 17.40 13.72 -16.58
C ASP A 112 17.42 13.81 -15.04
N ARG A 113 16.31 13.44 -14.39
CA ARG A 113 16.15 13.48 -12.93
C ARG A 113 16.60 12.22 -12.22
N LEU A 114 16.29 11.04 -12.76
CA LEU A 114 16.52 9.76 -12.07
C LEU A 114 17.91 9.18 -12.33
N THR A 115 18.49 9.37 -13.53
CA THR A 115 19.81 8.80 -13.89
C THR A 115 20.96 9.12 -12.90
N PRO A 116 21.04 10.28 -12.23
CA PRO A 116 22.04 10.54 -11.19
C PRO A 116 22.01 9.55 -9.99
N VAL A 117 20.87 8.91 -9.72
CA VAL A 117 20.68 7.90 -8.65
C VAL A 117 20.54 6.49 -9.24
N TYR A 118 19.85 6.38 -10.38
CA TYR A 118 19.52 5.15 -11.11
C TYR A 118 20.20 5.14 -12.50
N PRO A 119 21.53 4.99 -12.59
CA PRO A 119 22.27 5.09 -13.84
C PRO A 119 22.06 3.91 -14.80
N ASN A 120 21.52 2.79 -14.32
CA ASN A 120 21.14 1.66 -15.17
C ASN A 120 19.69 1.88 -15.60
N PHE A 121 19.44 2.23 -16.87
CA PHE A 121 18.09 2.51 -17.35
C PHE A 121 17.77 1.91 -18.72
N VAL A 122 16.48 1.80 -19.00
CA VAL A 122 15.89 1.69 -20.35
C VAL A 122 14.90 2.84 -20.47
N ARG A 123 15.14 3.77 -21.41
CA ARG A 123 14.25 4.94 -21.65
C ARG A 123 13.11 4.57 -22.57
N LYS A 124 13.40 3.77 -23.60
CA LYS A 124 12.48 3.50 -24.70
C LYS A 124 12.83 2.20 -25.41
N ILE A 125 11.79 1.39 -25.67
CA ILE A 125 11.84 0.21 -26.54
C ILE A 125 10.73 0.39 -27.56
N ASP A 126 11.09 0.38 -28.83
CA ASP A 126 10.22 0.85 -29.91
C ASP A 126 10.32 -0.06 -31.16
N ALA A 127 9.23 -0.12 -31.91
CA ALA A 127 9.02 -0.97 -33.07
C ALA A 127 8.21 -0.20 -34.12
N ALA A 128 8.68 -0.17 -35.37
CA ALA A 128 7.92 0.39 -36.49
C ALA A 128 6.67 -0.48 -36.77
N LEU A 129 5.57 -0.21 -36.06
CA LEU A 129 4.38 -1.07 -35.99
C LEU A 129 3.75 -1.30 -37.36
N LEU A 130 3.82 -0.31 -38.23
CA LEU A 130 3.34 -0.43 -39.60
C LEU A 130 4.10 -1.49 -40.42
N LYS A 131 5.37 -1.78 -40.08
CA LYS A 131 6.14 -2.88 -40.70
C LYS A 131 5.77 -4.26 -40.11
N VAL A 132 5.48 -4.33 -38.82
CA VAL A 132 5.37 -5.60 -38.07
C VAL A 132 3.94 -6.08 -37.83
N ARG A 133 2.96 -5.17 -37.70
CA ARG A 133 1.53 -5.47 -37.44
C ARG A 133 0.56 -4.65 -38.31
N PRO A 134 0.74 -4.56 -39.66
CA PRO A 134 -0.01 -3.63 -40.50
C PRO A 134 -1.54 -3.78 -40.42
N GLN A 135 -2.07 -5.02 -40.37
CA GLN A 135 -3.52 -5.22 -40.26
C GLN A 135 -4.07 -4.79 -38.89
N ALA A 136 -3.36 -5.05 -37.80
CA ALA A 136 -3.81 -4.66 -36.47
C ALA A 136 -3.85 -3.13 -36.31
N ILE A 137 -2.93 -2.40 -36.94
CA ILE A 137 -2.95 -0.92 -37.00
C ILE A 137 -4.16 -0.43 -37.80
N VAL A 138 -4.46 -1.03 -38.95
CA VAL A 138 -5.69 -0.72 -39.73
C VAL A 138 -6.93 -0.96 -38.87
N ASP A 139 -7.04 -2.14 -38.26
CA ASP A 139 -8.20 -2.54 -37.46
C ASP A 139 -8.40 -1.57 -36.27
N ALA A 140 -7.32 -1.23 -35.55
CA ALA A 140 -7.32 -0.26 -34.45
C ALA A 140 -7.80 1.13 -34.88
N ILE A 141 -7.26 1.68 -35.96
CA ILE A 141 -7.67 3.00 -36.48
C ILE A 141 -9.13 2.97 -36.91
N THR A 142 -9.60 1.89 -37.53
CA THR A 142 -11.02 1.75 -37.91
C THR A 142 -11.97 1.52 -36.73
N SER A 143 -11.45 1.23 -35.53
CA SER A 143 -12.24 1.12 -34.29
C SER A 143 -12.42 2.46 -33.57
N LEU A 144 -11.64 3.48 -33.93
CA LEU A 144 -11.81 4.85 -33.42
C LEU A 144 -13.02 5.53 -34.05
N ASP A 145 -13.52 6.58 -33.39
CA ASP A 145 -14.48 7.49 -34.02
C ASP A 145 -13.87 8.10 -35.30
N PRO A 146 -14.61 8.18 -36.43
CA PRO A 146 -14.08 8.71 -37.68
C PRO A 146 -13.58 10.16 -37.64
N ALA A 147 -14.19 11.02 -36.82
CA ALA A 147 -13.71 12.39 -36.64
C ALA A 147 -12.43 12.43 -35.80
N ALA A 148 -12.37 11.63 -34.72
CA ALA A 148 -11.16 11.45 -33.93
C ALA A 148 -10.00 10.93 -34.78
N ALA A 149 -10.21 9.87 -35.58
CA ALA A 149 -9.19 9.30 -36.45
C ALA A 149 -8.65 10.31 -37.49
N ILE A 150 -9.53 11.15 -38.07
CA ILE A 150 -9.10 12.23 -38.98
C ILE A 150 -8.30 13.31 -38.24
N ALA A 151 -8.74 13.70 -37.03
CA ALA A 151 -8.14 14.78 -36.26
C ALA A 151 -6.77 14.41 -35.68
N ILE A 152 -6.60 13.18 -35.16
CA ILE A 152 -5.34 12.69 -34.58
C ILE A 152 -4.28 12.54 -35.68
N TYR A 153 -4.64 11.85 -36.78
CA TYR A 153 -3.63 11.33 -37.69
C TYR A 153 -3.39 12.18 -38.93
N GLY A 154 -4.41 12.83 -39.52
CA GLY A 154 -4.27 13.74 -40.68
C GLY A 154 -3.63 13.16 -41.96
N GLU A 155 -3.18 11.91 -41.93
CA GLU A 155 -2.33 11.24 -42.91
C GLU A 155 -2.93 9.90 -43.36
N PRO A 156 -2.53 9.35 -44.52
CA PRO A 156 -2.87 7.99 -44.91
C PRO A 156 -2.39 6.96 -43.87
N ILE A 157 -3.17 5.90 -43.66
CA ILE A 157 -2.86 4.84 -42.67
C ILE A 157 -1.48 4.24 -42.91
N GLU A 158 -1.03 4.16 -44.17
CA GLU A 158 0.28 3.63 -44.58
C GLU A 158 1.48 4.52 -44.19
N LYS A 159 1.29 5.48 -43.28
CA LYS A 159 2.34 6.35 -42.74
C LYS A 159 2.30 6.55 -41.22
N ILE A 160 1.22 6.09 -40.57
CA ILE A 160 1.09 6.21 -39.12
C ILE A 160 1.97 5.12 -38.52
N ASP A 161 3.11 5.52 -37.95
CA ASP A 161 3.74 4.68 -36.93
C ASP A 161 3.02 4.92 -35.61
N GLY A 162 2.86 3.85 -34.83
CA GLY A 162 2.20 3.96 -33.53
C GLY A 162 3.15 4.42 -32.44
N GLU A 163 2.64 4.37 -31.21
CA GLU A 163 3.41 4.63 -30.01
C GLU A 163 4.34 3.46 -29.68
N ASP A 164 5.38 3.75 -28.89
CA ASP A 164 6.33 2.73 -28.47
C ASP A 164 5.76 1.79 -27.38
N SER A 165 6.61 0.98 -26.75
CA SER A 165 6.16 0.02 -25.74
C SER A 165 5.54 0.63 -24.48
N GLY A 166 5.73 1.93 -24.20
CA GLY A 166 5.29 2.54 -22.95
C GLY A 166 6.12 2.12 -21.73
N LEU A 167 7.22 1.39 -21.93
CA LEU A 167 8.00 0.75 -20.86
C LEU A 167 9.30 1.50 -20.57
N MET A 168 9.49 1.89 -19.30
CA MET A 168 10.77 2.33 -18.78
C MET A 168 11.26 1.43 -17.64
N PHE A 169 12.57 1.41 -17.46
CA PHE A 169 13.23 0.68 -16.38
C PHE A 169 14.35 1.52 -15.76
N PHE A 170 14.50 1.45 -14.45
CA PHE A 170 15.56 2.12 -13.68
C PHE A 170 16.11 1.19 -12.59
N ALA A 171 17.43 1.18 -12.40
CA ALA A 171 18.08 0.49 -11.30
C ALA A 171 19.29 1.27 -10.77
N LYS A 172 19.53 1.18 -9.46
CA LYS A 172 20.66 1.83 -8.78
C LYS A 172 22.01 1.39 -9.35
N LYS A 173 23.03 2.21 -9.11
CA LYS A 173 24.45 1.94 -9.42
C LYS A 173 24.99 0.63 -8.82
N ASP A 174 24.33 0.14 -7.77
CA ASP A 174 24.67 -1.11 -7.07
C ASP A 174 24.26 -2.35 -7.89
N PHE A 175 23.54 -2.16 -9.01
CA PHE A 175 23.32 -3.17 -10.03
C PHE A 175 24.24 -2.97 -11.23
N LYS A 176 24.54 -4.06 -11.91
CA LYS A 176 25.24 -4.06 -13.19
C LYS A 176 24.47 -4.91 -14.19
N PHE A 177 24.18 -4.39 -15.38
CA PHE A 177 23.67 -5.22 -16.47
C PHE A 177 24.63 -6.38 -16.80
N LEU A 178 24.02 -7.56 -16.98
CA LEU A 178 24.65 -8.78 -17.44
C LEU A 178 24.16 -9.10 -18.86
N PRO A 179 24.99 -9.74 -19.69
CA PRO A 179 24.53 -10.29 -20.95
C PRO A 179 23.37 -11.26 -20.75
N LEU A 180 22.44 -11.25 -21.70
CA LEU A 180 21.42 -12.27 -21.83
C LEU A 180 22.11 -13.63 -22.08
N PRO A 181 21.74 -14.71 -21.37
CA PRO A 181 22.38 -16.02 -21.59
C PRO A 181 22.14 -16.57 -23.00
N ASP A 182 20.98 -16.27 -23.59
CA ASP A 182 20.61 -16.49 -24.99
C ASP A 182 20.13 -15.15 -25.58
N ASP A 183 20.60 -14.77 -26.76
CA ASP A 183 20.34 -13.47 -27.38
C ASP A 183 19.25 -13.49 -28.47
N THR A 184 18.46 -14.57 -28.58
CA THR A 184 17.35 -14.72 -29.55
C THR A 184 16.34 -13.56 -29.50
N PHE A 185 16.15 -12.95 -28.33
CA PHE A 185 15.22 -11.83 -28.11
C PHE A 185 15.92 -10.46 -27.95
N LYS A 186 17.23 -10.35 -28.19
CA LYS A 186 18.00 -9.10 -27.99
C LYS A 186 17.55 -8.03 -29.00
N TRP A 187 17.02 -6.92 -28.49
CA TRP A 187 16.32 -5.91 -29.28
C TRP A 187 17.23 -4.83 -29.88
N GLY A 188 16.73 -4.08 -30.87
CA GLY A 188 17.43 -2.95 -31.48
C GLY A 188 18.50 -3.37 -32.49
N LYS A 189 18.37 -4.58 -33.06
CA LYS A 189 19.31 -5.13 -34.06
C LYS A 189 18.70 -5.26 -35.46
N ASN A 190 17.37 -5.38 -35.57
CA ASN A 190 16.69 -5.59 -36.85
C ASN A 190 16.12 -4.28 -37.43
N ASP A 191 15.75 -4.29 -38.72
CA ASP A 191 15.14 -3.12 -39.36
C ASP A 191 13.76 -2.81 -38.76
N GLY A 192 13.58 -1.57 -38.29
CA GLY A 192 12.36 -1.13 -37.61
C GLY A 192 12.39 -1.31 -36.08
N GLU A 193 13.44 -1.86 -35.47
CA GLU A 193 13.60 -1.90 -34.02
C GLU A 193 14.43 -0.70 -33.54
N THR A 194 13.99 -0.01 -32.48
CA THR A 194 14.80 1.00 -31.80
C THR A 194 14.88 0.71 -30.29
N LEU A 195 16.06 0.93 -29.72
CA LEU A 195 16.34 0.79 -28.29
C LEU A 195 17.09 2.03 -27.81
N ASP A 196 16.62 2.63 -26.72
CA ASP A 196 17.32 3.69 -25.98
C ASP A 196 17.48 3.25 -24.52
N ALA A 197 18.71 2.91 -24.14
CA ALA A 197 19.04 2.30 -22.86
C ALA A 197 20.53 2.50 -22.53
N ALA A 198 20.87 2.37 -21.24
CA ALA A 198 22.25 2.36 -20.76
C ALA A 198 23.03 1.07 -21.12
N THR A 199 22.42 0.13 -21.83
CA THR A 199 22.97 -1.16 -22.25
C THR A 199 22.34 -1.63 -23.56
N ASP A 200 23.05 -2.43 -24.36
CA ASP A 200 22.45 -3.16 -25.48
C ASP A 200 21.84 -4.51 -25.05
N GLU A 201 22.13 -4.99 -23.84
CA GLU A 201 21.66 -6.27 -23.28
C GLU A 201 20.19 -6.28 -22.81
N VAL A 202 19.31 -5.62 -23.57
CA VAL A 202 17.84 -5.65 -23.36
C VAL A 202 17.23 -6.66 -24.31
N GLY A 203 16.48 -7.61 -23.76
CA GLY A 203 15.62 -8.50 -24.55
C GLY A 203 14.22 -7.94 -24.62
N PHE A 204 13.50 -8.15 -25.72
CA PHE A 204 12.10 -7.74 -25.86
C PHE A 204 11.31 -8.73 -26.71
N THR A 205 10.03 -8.91 -26.36
CA THR A 205 9.03 -9.46 -27.27
C THR A 205 7.89 -8.45 -27.40
N LEU A 206 7.67 -7.96 -28.61
CA LEU A 206 6.43 -7.28 -28.99
C LEU A 206 5.28 -8.29 -28.86
N TYR A 207 4.11 -7.85 -28.38
CA TYR A 207 2.94 -8.71 -28.36
C TYR A 207 2.30 -8.82 -29.75
N ASP A 208 2.13 -10.06 -30.22
CA ASP A 208 1.53 -10.38 -31.53
C ASP A 208 0.02 -10.15 -31.50
N HIS A 209 -0.60 -10.40 -30.33
CA HIS A 209 -2.02 -10.21 -30.06
C HIS A 209 -2.26 -8.92 -29.28
N CYS A 210 -3.18 -8.10 -29.79
CA CYS A 210 -3.69 -6.87 -29.18
C CYS A 210 -5.15 -6.66 -29.62
N GLY A 211 -5.87 -5.73 -28.99
CA GLY A 211 -7.24 -5.36 -29.33
C GLY A 211 -7.48 -3.86 -29.15
N GLY A 212 -8.35 -3.28 -29.98
CA GLY A 212 -8.73 -1.88 -29.90
C GLY A 212 -7.53 -0.92 -30.02
N VAL A 213 -7.53 0.13 -29.20
CA VAL A 213 -6.52 1.20 -29.24
C VAL A 213 -5.15 0.75 -28.72
N ASP A 214 -5.06 -0.30 -27.90
CA ASP A 214 -3.79 -0.88 -27.45
C ASP A 214 -2.90 -1.33 -28.61
N CYS A 215 -3.49 -1.75 -29.75
CA CYS A 215 -2.74 -2.10 -30.96
C CYS A 215 -1.93 -0.93 -31.56
N LEU A 216 -2.30 0.33 -31.24
CA LEU A 216 -1.57 1.53 -31.63
C LEU A 216 -0.27 1.71 -30.83
N SER A 217 -0.01 0.92 -29.79
CA SER A 217 1.24 0.94 -29.02
C SER A 217 2.05 -0.33 -29.19
N GLY A 218 3.37 -0.21 -29.06
CA GLY A 218 4.32 -1.32 -29.07
C GLY A 218 4.29 -2.19 -27.81
N LYS A 219 3.14 -2.38 -27.14
CA LYS A 219 3.01 -3.21 -25.92
C LYS A 219 3.68 -4.57 -26.08
N GLY A 220 4.38 -4.98 -25.03
CA GLY A 220 5.23 -6.16 -25.02
C GLY A 220 5.81 -6.44 -23.64
N ALA A 221 6.76 -7.36 -23.58
CA ALA A 221 7.55 -7.63 -22.39
C ALA A 221 9.04 -7.46 -22.68
N ALA A 222 9.68 -6.63 -21.87
CA ALA A 222 11.12 -6.44 -21.84
C ALA A 222 11.75 -7.31 -20.77
N ILE A 223 12.95 -7.84 -21.02
CA ILE A 223 13.74 -8.63 -20.08
C ILE A 223 15.15 -8.06 -19.96
N VAL A 224 15.56 -7.78 -18.73
CA VAL A 224 16.93 -7.38 -18.40
C VAL A 224 17.50 -8.30 -17.34
N ARG A 225 18.81 -8.50 -17.37
CA ARG A 225 19.52 -9.32 -16.40
C ARG A 225 20.56 -8.48 -15.67
N LEU A 226 20.57 -8.58 -14.34
CA LEU A 226 21.30 -7.68 -13.45
C LEU A 226 22.08 -8.50 -12.42
N LEU A 227 23.32 -8.12 -12.16
CA LEU A 227 24.08 -8.53 -10.98
C LEU A 227 23.89 -7.47 -9.90
N HIS A 228 23.27 -7.81 -8.77
CA HIS A 228 23.31 -6.97 -7.59
C HIS A 228 24.72 -7.08 -6.97
N GLN A 229 25.52 -6.03 -7.04
CA GLN A 229 26.94 -6.06 -6.67
C GLN A 229 27.19 -6.35 -5.17
N PRO A 230 26.44 -5.77 -4.21
CA PRO A 230 26.60 -6.10 -2.79
C PRO A 230 26.32 -7.58 -2.49
N SER A 231 25.29 -8.15 -3.11
CA SER A 231 24.86 -9.53 -2.84
C SER A 231 25.35 -10.58 -3.82
N GLN A 232 26.03 -10.19 -4.90
CA GLN A 232 26.39 -11.04 -6.06
C GLN A 232 25.25 -11.96 -6.58
N SER A 233 23.99 -11.64 -6.29
CA SER A 233 22.82 -12.36 -6.81
C SER A 233 22.44 -11.83 -8.18
N ASN A 234 21.95 -12.74 -9.04
CA ASN A 234 21.44 -12.38 -10.35
C ASN A 234 19.92 -12.17 -10.27
N TYR A 235 19.48 -11.00 -10.70
CA TYR A 235 18.07 -10.65 -10.89
C TYR A 235 17.79 -10.59 -12.39
N THR A 236 16.91 -11.45 -12.87
CA THR A 236 16.27 -11.32 -14.18
C THR A 236 14.94 -10.60 -13.97
N VAL A 237 14.82 -9.38 -14.47
CA VAL A 237 13.60 -8.58 -14.36
C VAL A 237 12.92 -8.53 -15.71
N VAL A 238 11.68 -9.01 -15.75
CA VAL A 238 10.75 -8.80 -16.85
C VAL A 238 9.81 -7.67 -16.46
N PHE A 239 9.76 -6.62 -17.28
CA PHE A 239 8.80 -5.53 -17.13
C PHE A 239 7.92 -5.46 -18.38
N THR A 240 6.62 -5.28 -18.17
CA THR A 240 5.59 -5.52 -19.19
C THR A 240 4.36 -4.67 -18.93
N HIS A 241 3.62 -4.35 -19.99
CA HIS A 241 2.26 -3.83 -19.94
C HIS A 241 1.38 -4.68 -20.85
N ALA A 242 0.40 -5.39 -20.27
CA ALA A 242 -0.48 -6.28 -21.02
C ALA A 242 -1.73 -5.57 -21.56
N GLN A 243 -2.50 -6.28 -22.38
CA GLN A 243 -3.74 -5.80 -23.00
C GLN A 243 -4.80 -5.43 -21.97
N ALA A 244 -5.30 -4.20 -22.04
CA ALA A 244 -6.39 -3.68 -21.21
C ALA A 244 -7.77 -4.24 -21.62
N ASP A 245 -8.72 -4.20 -20.69
CA ASP A 245 -10.16 -4.34 -20.93
C ASP A 245 -10.81 -2.93 -20.89
N TYR A 246 -11.85 -2.70 -21.68
CA TYR A 246 -12.58 -1.42 -21.70
C TYR A 246 -14.04 -1.65 -21.27
N PHE A 247 -14.31 -1.42 -19.99
CA PHE A 247 -15.61 -1.67 -19.33
C PHE A 247 -16.67 -0.59 -19.59
N ASP A 248 -16.25 0.60 -20.00
CA ASP A 248 -17.06 1.76 -20.36
C ASP A 248 -17.79 1.61 -21.71
N LYS A 249 -17.26 0.77 -22.60
CA LYS A 249 -17.83 0.49 -23.91
C LYS A 249 -19.09 -0.37 -23.86
N SER A 250 -19.92 -0.28 -24.91
CA SER A 250 -21.18 -1.01 -25.03
C SER A 250 -21.26 -1.78 -26.36
N PRO A 251 -21.08 -3.12 -26.37
CA PRO A 251 -20.74 -3.97 -25.22
C PRO A 251 -19.30 -3.72 -24.72
N PRO A 252 -18.98 -4.09 -23.46
CA PRO A 252 -17.61 -4.04 -22.94
C PRO A 252 -16.64 -4.85 -23.80
N GLU A 253 -15.45 -4.29 -24.04
CA GLU A 253 -14.37 -4.98 -24.75
C GLU A 253 -13.51 -5.73 -23.73
N LEU A 254 -13.61 -7.07 -23.73
CA LEU A 254 -12.87 -7.96 -22.83
C LEU A 254 -11.87 -8.81 -23.63
N HIS A 255 -10.60 -8.77 -23.26
CA HIS A 255 -9.46 -9.25 -24.05
C HIS A 255 -8.58 -10.28 -23.31
N ALA A 256 -9.19 -11.09 -22.44
CA ALA A 256 -8.51 -12.15 -21.71
C ALA A 256 -7.83 -13.22 -22.60
N ASP A 257 -8.28 -13.38 -23.85
CA ASP A 257 -7.69 -14.26 -24.86
C ASP A 257 -6.42 -13.66 -25.48
N ALA A 258 -6.39 -12.34 -25.72
CA ALA A 258 -5.16 -11.63 -26.04
C ALA A 258 -4.16 -11.75 -24.89
N ARG A 259 -4.59 -11.53 -23.63
CA ARG A 259 -3.74 -11.77 -22.45
C ARG A 259 -3.25 -13.21 -22.37
N ASP A 260 -4.04 -14.23 -22.70
CA ASP A 260 -3.57 -15.63 -22.76
C ASP A 260 -2.37 -15.78 -23.70
N ALA A 261 -2.46 -15.24 -24.93
CA ALA A 261 -1.35 -15.28 -25.90
C ALA A 261 -0.13 -14.46 -25.44
N GLN A 262 -0.35 -13.30 -24.82
CA GLN A 262 0.71 -12.45 -24.28
C GLN A 262 1.49 -13.16 -23.16
N PHE A 263 0.80 -13.80 -22.20
CA PHE A 263 1.44 -14.60 -21.15
C PHE A 263 2.24 -15.81 -21.71
N ASP A 264 1.81 -16.41 -22.82
CA ASP A 264 2.58 -17.43 -23.53
C ASP A 264 3.85 -16.83 -24.19
N GLN A 265 3.79 -15.61 -24.74
CA GLN A 265 4.97 -14.88 -25.22
C GLN A 265 5.94 -14.53 -24.09
N VAL A 266 5.47 -14.07 -22.93
CA VAL A 266 6.33 -13.82 -21.74
C VAL A 266 6.98 -15.12 -21.25
N GLN A 267 6.22 -16.22 -21.19
CA GLN A 267 6.78 -17.54 -20.86
C GLN A 267 7.91 -17.93 -21.83
N LYS A 268 7.69 -17.76 -23.15
CA LYS A 268 8.68 -18.05 -24.18
C LYS A 268 9.93 -17.16 -24.06
N LEU A 269 9.76 -15.87 -23.78
CA LEU A 269 10.84 -14.91 -23.54
C LEU A 269 11.73 -15.39 -22.38
N ILE A 270 11.14 -15.68 -21.21
CA ILE A 270 11.86 -16.14 -20.02
C ILE A 270 12.58 -17.48 -20.27
N GLU A 271 11.84 -18.50 -20.73
CA GLU A 271 12.41 -19.85 -20.84
C GLU A 271 13.48 -19.97 -21.93
N THR A 272 13.37 -19.20 -23.03
CA THR A 272 14.40 -19.16 -24.08
C THR A 272 15.64 -18.42 -23.58
N THR A 273 15.47 -17.20 -23.07
CA THR A 273 16.57 -16.33 -22.59
C THR A 273 17.38 -17.01 -21.48
N LEU A 274 16.72 -17.78 -20.62
CA LEU A 274 17.36 -18.52 -19.53
C LEU A 274 17.65 -20.00 -19.88
N SER A 275 17.43 -20.44 -21.13
CA SER A 275 17.68 -21.84 -21.55
C SER A 275 19.12 -22.32 -21.37
N PRO A 276 20.18 -21.50 -21.55
CA PRO A 276 21.56 -21.94 -21.37
C PRO A 276 22.00 -22.05 -19.90
N LEU A 277 21.21 -21.54 -18.95
CA LEU A 277 21.53 -21.64 -17.53
C LEU A 277 21.32 -23.07 -17.01
N THR A 278 22.34 -23.61 -16.35
CA THR A 278 22.24 -24.91 -15.65
C THR A 278 21.16 -24.87 -14.56
N ALA A 279 20.64 -26.04 -14.18
CA ALA A 279 19.64 -26.14 -13.10
C ALA A 279 20.12 -25.52 -11.76
N ALA A 280 21.42 -25.58 -11.48
CA ALA A 280 22.01 -24.94 -10.30
C ALA A 280 22.04 -23.40 -10.39
N GLN A 281 22.30 -22.85 -11.58
CA GLN A 281 22.22 -21.41 -11.85
C GLN A 281 20.75 -20.94 -11.81
N ARG A 282 19.83 -21.62 -12.51
CA ARG A 282 18.39 -21.31 -12.50
C ARG A 282 17.77 -21.29 -11.09
N LYS A 283 18.28 -22.10 -10.15
CA LYS A 283 17.83 -22.07 -8.74
C LYS A 283 18.29 -20.80 -7.98
N ARG A 284 19.41 -20.20 -8.39
CA ARG A 284 19.98 -18.98 -7.78
C ARG A 284 19.53 -17.70 -8.51
N GLU A 285 19.13 -17.81 -9.77
CA GLU A 285 18.51 -16.73 -10.53
C GLU A 285 17.19 -16.30 -9.86
N ARG A 286 17.02 -15.00 -9.60
CA ARG A 286 15.76 -14.43 -9.14
C ARG A 286 15.03 -13.92 -10.37
N VAL A 287 13.88 -14.50 -10.73
CA VAL A 287 13.06 -13.98 -11.83
C VAL A 287 11.89 -13.20 -11.24
N LEU A 288 11.75 -11.97 -11.69
CA LEU A 288 10.68 -11.05 -11.33
C LEU A 288 9.92 -10.72 -12.61
N VAL A 289 8.60 -10.82 -12.61
CA VAL A 289 7.75 -10.28 -13.67
C VAL A 289 6.87 -9.22 -13.03
N MET A 290 7.01 -7.98 -13.47
CA MET A 290 6.38 -6.83 -12.84
C MET A 290 5.80 -5.85 -13.85
N GLY A 291 4.70 -5.20 -13.46
CA GLY A 291 3.97 -4.27 -14.32
C GLY A 291 2.47 -4.41 -14.18
N ASP A 292 1.76 -3.55 -14.90
CA ASP A 292 0.34 -3.71 -15.18
C ASP A 292 0.13 -4.91 -16.12
N LEU A 293 -0.49 -5.97 -15.58
CA LEU A 293 -0.83 -7.18 -16.31
C LEU A 293 -2.29 -7.19 -16.79
N ASN A 294 -3.09 -6.17 -16.45
CA ASN A 294 -4.53 -6.08 -16.78
C ASN A 294 -5.32 -7.37 -16.47
N VAL A 295 -4.91 -8.13 -15.44
CA VAL A 295 -5.60 -9.35 -15.00
C VAL A 295 -6.53 -9.01 -13.84
N PRO A 296 -7.86 -8.92 -14.05
CA PRO A 296 -8.80 -8.59 -12.98
C PRO A 296 -8.87 -9.65 -11.88
N LEU A 297 -9.09 -9.20 -10.64
CA LEU A 297 -9.32 -10.05 -9.48
C LEU A 297 -10.83 -10.26 -9.23
N PHE A 298 -11.66 -9.25 -9.48
CA PHE A 298 -13.10 -9.19 -9.21
C PHE A 298 -13.96 -9.10 -10.48
N HIS A 299 -13.52 -8.34 -11.48
CA HIS A 299 -14.24 -8.09 -12.72
C HIS A 299 -14.30 -9.31 -13.65
N GLN A 300 -15.10 -9.19 -14.72
CA GLN A 300 -15.20 -10.21 -15.75
C GLN A 300 -13.97 -10.19 -16.69
N PRO A 301 -13.50 -11.34 -17.21
CA PRO A 301 -14.09 -12.67 -17.07
C PRO A 301 -13.67 -13.38 -15.77
N MET A 302 -14.65 -13.57 -14.88
CA MET A 302 -14.48 -13.97 -13.48
C MET A 302 -13.46 -15.09 -13.30
N GLY A 303 -12.53 -14.89 -12.37
CA GLY A 303 -11.49 -15.86 -12.05
C GLY A 303 -10.35 -15.95 -13.08
N GLU A 304 -10.10 -14.92 -13.89
CA GLU A 304 -8.88 -14.87 -14.73
C GLU A 304 -7.63 -14.98 -13.87
N TRP A 305 -7.52 -14.17 -12.81
CA TRP A 305 -6.46 -14.30 -11.80
C TRP A 305 -6.30 -15.75 -11.30
N ALA A 306 -7.41 -16.42 -10.97
CA ALA A 306 -7.37 -17.79 -10.47
C ALA A 306 -6.96 -18.83 -11.55
N ARG A 307 -7.35 -18.62 -12.81
CA ARG A 307 -6.91 -19.44 -13.96
C ARG A 307 -5.40 -19.31 -14.20
N ARG A 308 -4.83 -18.10 -14.03
CA ARG A 308 -3.41 -17.82 -14.24
C ARG A 308 -2.53 -18.22 -13.04
N PHE A 309 -2.90 -17.76 -11.84
CA PHE A 309 -2.01 -17.73 -10.67
C PHE A 309 -2.42 -18.67 -9.51
N ALA A 310 -3.62 -19.27 -9.55
CA ALA A 310 -4.08 -20.22 -8.53
C ALA A 310 -4.37 -21.64 -9.06
N SER A 311 -4.24 -21.89 -10.37
CA SER A 311 -4.53 -23.20 -10.99
C SER A 311 -3.29 -24.12 -10.98
N PRO A 312 -3.27 -25.22 -10.20
CA PRO A 312 -2.07 -26.05 -10.04
C PRO A 312 -1.61 -26.72 -11.34
N GLY A 313 -0.29 -26.82 -11.53
CA GLY A 313 0.32 -27.51 -12.68
C GLY A 313 0.39 -26.69 -13.97
N LYS A 314 0.00 -25.41 -13.94
CA LYS A 314 0.26 -24.43 -15.01
C LYS A 314 1.66 -23.82 -14.83
N TYR A 315 2.21 -23.20 -15.88
CA TYR A 315 3.54 -22.57 -15.81
C TYR A 315 3.59 -21.48 -14.73
N TRP A 316 2.64 -20.54 -14.79
CA TRP A 316 2.52 -19.39 -13.88
C TRP A 316 2.18 -19.71 -12.42
N THR A 317 1.91 -20.99 -12.09
CA THR A 317 1.73 -21.49 -10.73
C THR A 317 2.79 -22.50 -10.28
N SER A 318 3.65 -22.96 -11.20
CA SER A 318 4.71 -23.94 -10.93
C SER A 318 6.13 -23.38 -11.06
N LYS A 319 6.27 -22.20 -11.69
CA LYS A 319 7.54 -21.48 -11.89
C LYS A 319 7.55 -20.11 -11.23
N HIS A 320 6.39 -19.50 -11.11
CA HIS A 320 6.19 -18.18 -10.52
C HIS A 320 5.07 -18.25 -9.47
N TYR A 321 4.94 -17.20 -8.67
CA TYR A 321 3.82 -16.96 -7.77
C TYR A 321 3.50 -15.47 -7.72
N ASP A 322 2.22 -15.12 -7.58
CA ASP A 322 1.78 -13.78 -7.18
C ASP A 322 2.32 -13.50 -5.77
N SER A 323 3.26 -12.55 -5.65
CA SER A 323 3.89 -12.27 -4.36
C SER A 323 2.91 -11.67 -3.35
N TRP A 324 1.98 -10.81 -3.80
CA TRP A 324 0.95 -10.25 -2.92
C TRP A 324 0.04 -11.35 -2.36
N ALA A 325 -0.51 -12.21 -3.21
CA ALA A 325 -1.38 -13.30 -2.74
C ALA A 325 -0.63 -14.33 -1.88
N ALA A 326 0.69 -14.51 -2.07
CA ALA A 326 1.51 -15.38 -1.24
C ALA A 326 1.79 -14.78 0.16
N THR A 327 1.97 -13.46 0.28
CA THR A 327 2.30 -12.80 1.55
C THR A 327 1.09 -12.24 2.30
N ASN A 328 0.11 -11.68 1.59
CA ASN A 328 -0.96 -10.79 2.09
C ASN A 328 -2.37 -11.35 1.80
N ARG A 329 -2.66 -12.61 2.16
CA ARG A 329 -3.85 -13.37 1.67
C ARG A 329 -5.23 -12.74 1.86
N ALA A 330 -5.41 -11.85 2.83
CA ALA A 330 -6.70 -11.24 3.17
C ALA A 330 -6.84 -9.78 2.72
N ASP A 331 -5.75 -9.19 2.21
CA ASP A 331 -5.72 -7.86 1.61
C ASP A 331 -5.74 -8.05 0.08
N PRO A 332 -6.71 -7.47 -0.65
CA PRO A 332 -6.77 -7.62 -2.10
C PRO A 332 -5.64 -6.88 -2.84
N GLY A 333 -5.09 -5.80 -2.27
CA GLY A 333 -4.05 -4.99 -2.91
C GLY A 333 -4.55 -4.19 -4.11
N ILE A 334 -5.58 -3.37 -3.91
CA ILE A 334 -6.22 -2.55 -4.96
C ILE A 334 -5.20 -1.59 -5.60
N SER A 335 -4.78 -1.90 -6.82
CA SER A 335 -3.77 -1.15 -7.55
C SER A 335 -4.35 -0.16 -8.55
N ASN A 336 -5.60 -0.29 -8.98
CA ASN A 336 -6.33 0.76 -9.70
C ASN A 336 -7.54 1.17 -8.84
N TYR A 337 -7.57 2.43 -8.40
CA TYR A 337 -8.61 2.90 -7.46
C TYR A 337 -9.90 3.34 -8.16
N ILE A 338 -9.86 3.63 -9.46
CA ILE A 338 -11.03 4.02 -10.26
C ILE A 338 -11.94 2.80 -10.48
N ASP A 339 -11.35 1.69 -10.92
CA ASP A 339 -12.05 0.41 -11.11
C ASP A 339 -12.28 -0.34 -9.78
N GLY A 340 -11.52 -0.02 -8.73
CA GLY A 340 -11.51 -0.77 -7.48
C GLY A 340 -10.89 -2.17 -7.65
N GLU A 341 -9.85 -2.28 -8.47
CA GLU A 341 -9.25 -3.54 -8.92
C GLU A 341 -7.75 -3.66 -8.62
N ARG A 342 -7.21 -4.88 -8.84
CA ARG A 342 -5.75 -5.10 -8.88
C ARG A 342 -5.32 -5.58 -10.27
N TYR A 343 -4.64 -4.69 -11.00
CA TYR A 343 -4.06 -4.97 -12.31
C TYR A 343 -2.53 -5.02 -12.30
N ASP A 344 -1.88 -4.39 -11.32
CA ASP A 344 -0.44 -4.38 -11.14
C ASP A 344 0.01 -5.58 -10.32
N TYR A 345 1.07 -6.23 -10.77
CA TYR A 345 1.60 -7.42 -10.11
C TYR A 345 3.11 -7.38 -9.96
N ILE A 346 3.58 -8.07 -8.93
CA ILE A 346 4.96 -8.54 -8.84
C ILE A 346 4.88 -10.07 -8.70
N LEU A 347 5.18 -10.77 -9.78
CA LEU A 347 5.31 -12.23 -9.79
C LEU A 347 6.77 -12.60 -9.53
N ALA A 348 7.02 -13.54 -8.63
CA ALA A 348 8.37 -13.94 -8.25
C ALA A 348 8.64 -15.43 -8.49
N ALA A 349 9.92 -15.77 -8.70
CA ALA A 349 10.42 -17.12 -8.95
C ALA A 349 11.70 -17.40 -8.14
N PRO A 350 12.06 -18.66 -7.83
CA PRO A 350 11.44 -19.90 -8.32
C PRO A 350 10.25 -20.43 -7.51
N GLN A 351 10.12 -20.05 -6.23
CA GLN A 351 9.02 -20.43 -5.34
C GLN A 351 9.04 -19.54 -4.09
N PRO A 352 7.93 -19.39 -3.34
CA PRO A 352 7.94 -18.68 -2.06
C PRO A 352 8.93 -19.32 -1.09
N TYR A 353 9.65 -18.50 -0.32
CA TYR A 353 10.42 -19.01 0.80
C TYR A 353 9.48 -19.49 1.91
N LEU A 354 9.55 -20.78 2.26
CA LEU A 354 8.84 -21.36 3.40
C LEU A 354 9.79 -21.80 4.52
N SER A 355 10.96 -22.32 4.14
CA SER A 355 12.08 -22.65 5.01
C SER A 355 13.33 -22.90 4.15
N GLY A 356 14.51 -22.68 4.72
CA GLY A 356 15.79 -22.88 4.03
C GLY A 356 16.94 -22.14 4.69
N GLY A 357 18.12 -22.20 4.05
CA GLY A 357 19.26 -21.35 4.39
C GLY A 357 19.52 -20.30 3.32
N ILE A 358 20.71 -19.70 3.37
CA ILE A 358 21.18 -18.62 2.45
C ILE A 358 21.11 -19.04 0.97
N GLU A 359 21.29 -20.33 0.65
CA GLU A 359 21.14 -20.87 -0.73
C GLU A 359 19.67 -21.16 -1.15
N GLY A 360 18.70 -20.73 -0.36
CA GLY A 360 17.27 -20.90 -0.61
C GLY A 360 16.70 -19.92 -1.64
N PRO A 361 15.36 -19.98 -1.83
CA PRO A 361 14.62 -18.87 -2.44
C PRO A 361 14.80 -17.58 -1.63
N ILE A 362 14.68 -16.43 -2.29
CA ILE A 362 14.51 -15.15 -1.60
C ILE A 362 13.19 -15.13 -0.83
N CYS A 363 13.17 -14.37 0.26
CA CYS A 363 11.94 -13.97 0.89
C CYS A 363 11.47 -12.64 0.28
N VAL A 364 10.30 -12.65 -0.35
CA VAL A 364 9.54 -11.41 -0.56
C VAL A 364 8.88 -11.12 0.78
N GLN A 365 9.40 -10.14 1.50
CA GLN A 365 9.14 -9.93 2.92
C GLN A 365 7.85 -9.19 3.19
N HIS A 366 7.58 -8.22 2.32
CA HIS A 366 6.44 -7.33 2.40
C HIS A 366 6.15 -6.81 1.00
N VAL A 367 4.87 -6.72 0.65
CA VAL A 367 4.38 -6.10 -0.58
C VAL A 367 3.33 -5.07 -0.18
N THR A 368 3.41 -3.85 -0.69
CA THR A 368 2.59 -2.70 -0.26
C THR A 368 2.34 -1.70 -1.37
N ILE A 369 1.36 -0.82 -1.15
CA ILE A 369 1.11 0.39 -1.93
C ILE A 369 1.56 1.62 -1.11
N PRO A 370 2.66 2.33 -1.43
CA PRO A 370 3.13 3.42 -0.59
C PRO A 370 2.19 4.63 -0.68
N VAL A 371 1.68 5.07 0.46
CA VAL A 371 0.61 6.09 0.56
C VAL A 371 0.96 7.45 -0.04
N ASP A 372 2.25 7.79 -0.13
CA ASP A 372 2.72 9.02 -0.77
C ASP A 372 2.83 8.94 -2.31
N PHE A 373 2.46 7.81 -2.90
CA PHE A 373 2.29 7.64 -4.36
C PHE A 373 0.81 7.64 -4.80
N VAL A 374 -0.14 7.60 -3.85
CA VAL A 374 -1.61 7.61 -4.13
C VAL A 374 -2.10 8.97 -4.63
N ASN A 375 -1.36 10.05 -4.35
CA ASN A 375 -1.67 11.42 -4.80
C ASN A 375 -0.91 11.82 -6.08
N LEU A 376 -0.41 10.86 -6.86
CA LEU A 376 0.14 11.12 -8.18
C LEU A 376 -0.98 11.15 -9.21
N GLU A 377 -0.76 11.82 -10.33
CA GLU A 377 -1.78 12.05 -11.37
C GLU A 377 -2.00 10.82 -12.28
N SER A 378 -2.03 9.62 -11.71
CA SER A 378 -2.39 8.34 -12.33
C SER A 378 -3.58 7.72 -11.61
N ASP A 379 -4.39 6.98 -12.35
CA ASP A 379 -5.47 6.10 -11.90
C ASP A 379 -4.98 4.80 -11.23
N HIS A 380 -3.70 4.48 -11.38
CA HIS A 380 -3.00 3.39 -10.72
C HIS A 380 -2.21 3.85 -9.48
N ASN A 381 -1.99 2.92 -8.58
CA ASN A 381 -1.18 3.02 -7.37
C ASN A 381 0.16 2.31 -7.60
N LEU A 382 1.26 2.91 -7.15
CA LEU A 382 2.57 2.23 -7.17
C LEU A 382 2.53 0.97 -6.30
N LEU A 383 3.05 -0.13 -6.83
CA LEU A 383 3.20 -1.40 -6.13
C LEU A 383 4.69 -1.64 -5.81
N THR A 384 5.03 -1.87 -4.54
CA THR A 384 6.42 -2.13 -4.09
C THR A 384 6.55 -3.42 -3.29
N ALA A 385 7.72 -4.06 -3.36
CA ALA A 385 8.09 -5.22 -2.58
C ALA A 385 9.52 -5.12 -2.01
N ASP A 386 9.72 -5.61 -0.79
CA ASP A 386 11.04 -5.74 -0.14
C ASP A 386 11.53 -7.20 -0.19
N LEU A 387 12.74 -7.42 -0.71
CA LEU A 387 13.32 -8.74 -0.99
C LEU A 387 14.62 -8.94 -0.20
N ASN A 388 14.74 -10.11 0.44
CA ASN A 388 15.89 -10.45 1.29
C ASN A 388 16.24 -11.95 1.22
N LEU A 389 17.33 -12.33 1.87
CA LEU A 389 17.64 -13.74 2.16
C LEU A 389 16.52 -14.37 2.99
N GLY A 390 16.25 -15.66 2.73
CA GLY A 390 15.32 -16.45 3.52
C GLY A 390 15.72 -16.53 5.00
N ASN A 391 14.80 -16.15 5.90
CA ASN A 391 14.96 -16.24 7.36
C ASN A 391 13.65 -16.70 8.02
N ASN A 392 13.70 -17.08 9.30
CA ASN A 392 12.50 -17.45 10.06
C ASN A 392 11.49 -16.29 10.09
N PHE A 393 10.23 -16.60 9.79
CA PHE A 393 9.10 -15.66 9.89
C PHE A 393 9.24 -14.40 9.00
N CYS A 394 9.97 -14.50 7.89
CA CYS A 394 10.39 -13.32 7.10
C CYS A 394 9.27 -12.64 6.28
N HIS A 395 8.07 -13.23 6.19
CA HIS A 395 6.88 -12.64 5.55
C HIS A 395 5.58 -13.07 6.28
N PRO A 396 4.45 -12.34 6.15
CA PRO A 396 3.24 -12.57 6.96
C PRO A 396 2.64 -13.98 6.80
N GLY A 397 2.60 -14.50 5.56
CA GLY A 397 2.16 -15.85 5.25
C GLY A 397 2.91 -17.02 5.94
N ILE A 398 4.05 -16.76 6.60
CA ILE A 398 4.76 -17.71 7.46
C ILE A 398 5.05 -17.15 8.87
N ALA A 399 4.29 -16.14 9.32
CA ALA A 399 4.51 -15.46 10.59
C ALA A 399 4.47 -16.41 11.82
N TYR A 400 5.24 -16.07 12.85
CA TYR A 400 5.21 -16.77 14.14
C TYR A 400 3.82 -16.59 14.77
N GLN A 401 3.17 -17.69 15.15
CA GLN A 401 1.85 -17.64 15.78
C GLN A 401 2.00 -17.38 17.29
N VAL A 402 1.47 -16.25 17.76
CA VAL A 402 1.59 -15.79 19.15
C VAL A 402 0.58 -16.52 20.04
N ASP A 403 1.07 -17.22 21.06
CA ASP A 403 0.31 -18.00 22.03
C ASP A 403 0.28 -17.30 23.40
N LEU A 404 -0.65 -16.34 23.53
CA LEU A 404 -0.82 -15.52 24.73
C LEU A 404 -1.36 -16.34 25.92
N LYS A 405 -0.54 -16.49 26.96
CA LYS A 405 -0.86 -17.31 28.14
C LYS A 405 -1.40 -16.47 29.28
N SER A 406 -2.57 -16.88 29.79
CA SER A 406 -3.14 -16.30 31.01
C SER A 406 -2.35 -16.74 32.24
N LYS A 407 -1.91 -15.78 33.06
CA LYS A 407 -1.21 -16.00 34.33
C LYS A 407 -1.67 -15.01 35.39
N LYS A 408 -1.35 -15.30 36.65
CA LYS A 408 -1.44 -14.34 37.74
C LYS A 408 -0.22 -13.40 37.67
N GLY A 409 -0.47 -12.09 37.60
CA GLY A 409 0.55 -11.06 37.60
C GLY A 409 1.23 -10.87 38.95
N PRO A 410 2.35 -10.12 39.00
CA PRO A 410 3.11 -9.84 40.23
C PRO A 410 2.33 -8.97 41.23
N ASP A 411 1.40 -8.15 40.74
CA ASP A 411 0.39 -7.39 41.49
C ASP A 411 -0.77 -8.25 42.03
N GLY A 412 -0.83 -9.52 41.61
CA GLY A 412 -1.88 -10.46 41.92
C GLY A 412 -3.15 -10.36 41.06
N LYS A 413 -3.17 -9.47 40.05
CA LYS A 413 -4.25 -9.30 39.07
C LYS A 413 -4.07 -10.27 37.89
N PRO A 414 -5.11 -10.52 37.07
CA PRO A 414 -4.97 -11.35 35.87
C PRO A 414 -4.21 -10.65 34.74
N GLN A 415 -3.30 -11.39 34.11
CA GLN A 415 -2.53 -10.96 32.93
C GLN A 415 -2.62 -12.02 31.83
N ALA A 416 -2.51 -11.62 30.57
CA ALA A 416 -2.44 -12.54 29.42
C ALA A 416 -1.39 -12.07 28.41
N GLU A 417 -0.26 -12.77 28.33
CA GLU A 417 0.88 -12.33 27.53
C GLU A 417 1.72 -13.47 26.96
N GLU A 418 2.59 -13.12 26.02
CA GLU A 418 3.73 -13.92 25.62
C GLU A 418 4.96 -13.01 25.52
N VAL A 419 6.05 -13.40 26.20
CA VAL A 419 7.40 -12.94 25.86
C VAL A 419 7.96 -13.91 24.82
N ILE A 420 8.38 -13.35 23.70
CA ILE A 420 8.90 -14.08 22.55
C ILE A 420 10.38 -13.75 22.44
N ASP A 421 11.20 -14.79 22.55
CA ASP A 421 12.65 -14.75 22.70
C ASP A 421 13.28 -15.98 22.01
N PHE A 422 14.53 -16.30 22.35
CA PHE A 422 15.23 -17.47 21.82
C PHE A 422 14.66 -18.79 22.37
N ARG A 423 13.89 -19.54 21.55
CA ARG A 423 13.20 -20.77 21.99
C ARG A 423 13.87 -22.05 21.49
N ASN A 424 14.18 -22.96 22.41
CA ASN A 424 14.62 -24.34 22.13
C ASN A 424 15.83 -24.48 21.18
N GLY A 425 16.70 -23.47 21.10
CA GLY A 425 17.83 -23.47 20.15
C GLY A 425 17.52 -22.84 18.79
N GLN A 426 16.28 -22.39 18.56
CA GLN A 426 15.86 -21.67 17.38
C GLN A 426 15.78 -20.17 17.69
N ASP A 427 16.41 -19.37 16.84
CA ASP A 427 16.29 -17.92 16.90
C ASP A 427 14.93 -17.49 16.31
N VAL A 428 14.10 -16.91 17.17
CA VAL A 428 12.74 -16.41 16.84
C VAL A 428 12.75 -14.89 16.71
N THR A 429 13.67 -14.19 17.39
CA THR A 429 13.72 -12.73 17.52
C THR A 429 15.14 -12.20 17.26
N GLN A 430 15.57 -12.35 16.00
CA GLN A 430 16.84 -11.84 15.49
C GLN A 430 16.66 -11.30 14.07
N ILE A 431 17.01 -10.01 13.89
CA ILE A 431 17.24 -9.44 12.57
C ILE A 431 18.64 -9.90 12.14
N ARG A 432 18.67 -11.00 11.37
CA ARG A 432 19.90 -11.71 11.02
C ARG A 432 20.67 -11.03 9.89
N PHE A 433 19.95 -10.48 8.92
CA PHE A 433 20.50 -9.84 7.73
C PHE A 433 20.06 -8.38 7.65
N PRO A 434 20.85 -7.49 7.01
CA PRO A 434 20.47 -6.10 6.74
C PRO A 434 19.14 -6.04 6.00
N GLY A 435 18.24 -5.16 6.42
CA GLY A 435 16.90 -5.00 5.88
C GLY A 435 15.96 -6.17 6.13
N SER A 436 16.39 -7.21 6.87
CA SER A 436 15.50 -8.34 7.13
C SER A 436 14.39 -7.97 8.10
N MET A 437 13.22 -8.54 7.87
CA MET A 437 12.02 -8.39 8.71
C MET A 437 11.65 -9.70 9.40
N GLN A 438 10.91 -9.61 10.50
CA GLN A 438 10.24 -10.75 11.13
C GLN A 438 8.78 -10.44 11.43
N TRP A 439 7.92 -11.42 11.20
CA TRP A 439 6.47 -11.28 11.30
C TRP A 439 5.88 -12.19 12.38
N PHE A 440 4.97 -11.63 13.17
CA PHE A 440 4.24 -12.31 14.22
C PHE A 440 2.74 -12.14 13.93
N HIS A 441 1.95 -13.16 14.24
CA HIS A 441 0.52 -13.20 13.97
C HIS A 441 -0.25 -13.51 15.24
N VAL A 442 -1.20 -12.65 15.58
CA VAL A 442 -2.02 -12.78 16.78
C VAL A 442 -3.46 -13.04 16.35
N VAL A 443 -4.00 -14.21 16.73
CA VAL A 443 -5.41 -14.57 16.50
C VAL A 443 -6.11 -14.76 17.83
N ARG A 444 -7.23 -14.06 18.05
CA ARG A 444 -8.05 -14.11 19.25
C ARG A 444 -9.54 -14.25 18.89
N GLN A 445 -10.35 -14.60 19.88
CA GLN A 445 -11.81 -14.70 19.72
C GLN A 445 -12.45 -13.33 19.57
N ASP A 446 -12.06 -12.39 20.44
CA ASP A 446 -12.57 -11.02 20.50
C ASP A 446 -11.41 -10.03 20.23
N ALA A 447 -11.75 -8.87 19.66
CA ALA A 447 -10.87 -7.69 19.63
C ALA A 447 -10.46 -7.26 21.06
N GLY A 448 -9.50 -6.34 21.19
CA GLY A 448 -9.11 -5.84 22.50
C GLY A 448 -7.91 -4.90 22.50
N SER A 449 -7.50 -4.50 23.70
CA SER A 449 -6.34 -3.62 23.88
C SER A 449 -5.07 -4.41 24.21
N TYR A 450 -3.92 -3.92 23.73
CA TYR A 450 -2.63 -4.59 23.87
C TYR A 450 -1.51 -3.59 24.18
N SER A 451 -0.51 -4.05 24.93
CA SER A 451 0.81 -3.42 25.00
C SER A 451 1.80 -4.29 24.26
N ILE A 452 2.45 -3.72 23.25
CA ILE A 452 3.36 -4.43 22.35
C ILE A 452 4.66 -3.65 22.25
N GLY A 453 5.80 -4.32 22.42
CA GLY A 453 7.09 -3.65 22.51
C GLY A 453 8.29 -4.58 22.57
N ALA A 454 9.46 -4.04 22.21
CA ALA A 454 10.73 -4.77 22.25
C ALA A 454 11.59 -4.34 23.45
N ASP A 455 12.53 -5.21 23.85
CA ASP A 455 13.56 -4.88 24.86
C ASP A 455 14.75 -4.11 24.27
N ASN A 456 14.81 -3.96 22.95
CA ASN A 456 15.91 -3.37 22.21
C ASN A 456 15.44 -2.17 21.37
N PRO A 457 15.93 -0.94 21.60
CA PRO A 457 15.53 0.24 20.83
C PRO A 457 16.14 0.29 19.40
N GLY A 458 16.90 -0.74 19.01
CA GLY A 458 17.43 -0.93 17.66
C GLY A 458 16.45 -1.56 16.67
N VAL A 459 15.22 -1.89 17.07
CA VAL A 459 14.15 -2.37 16.17
C VAL A 459 12.95 -1.42 16.15
N ASN A 460 12.26 -1.38 15.01
CA ASN A 460 10.96 -0.74 14.84
C ASN A 460 9.83 -1.78 14.89
N ILE A 461 8.63 -1.35 15.26
CA ILE A 461 7.43 -2.21 15.35
C ILE A 461 6.28 -1.54 14.59
N ASP A 462 5.76 -2.25 13.59
CA ASP A 462 4.55 -1.86 12.87
C ASP A 462 3.47 -2.93 13.07
N ILE A 463 2.20 -2.53 13.16
CA ILE A 463 1.07 -3.46 13.33
C ILE A 463 0.12 -3.31 12.15
N TYR A 464 -0.30 -4.42 11.55
CA TYR A 464 -1.15 -4.43 10.37
C TYR A 464 -2.43 -5.24 10.60
N GLN A 465 -3.53 -4.79 10.02
CA GLN A 465 -4.75 -5.59 9.92
C GLN A 465 -4.65 -6.54 8.71
N PRO A 466 -5.20 -7.76 8.75
CA PRO A 466 -5.07 -8.73 7.66
C PRO A 466 -5.58 -8.24 6.31
N SER A 467 -6.55 -7.31 6.30
CA SER A 467 -7.17 -6.71 5.12
C SER A 467 -6.54 -5.39 4.65
N ASN A 468 -5.49 -4.92 5.33
CA ASN A 468 -4.67 -3.77 4.90
C ASN A 468 -3.26 -3.94 5.48
N MET A 469 -2.40 -4.55 4.66
CA MET A 469 -0.97 -4.74 4.92
C MET A 469 -0.14 -3.52 4.49
N THR A 470 -0.78 -2.50 3.92
CA THR A 470 -0.13 -1.28 3.45
C THR A 470 0.05 -0.25 4.57
N THR A 471 -1.04 0.09 5.28
CA THR A 471 -1.07 1.15 6.31
C THR A 471 -1.03 0.54 7.70
N PRO A 472 0.00 0.83 8.53
CA PRO A 472 0.06 0.31 9.88
C PRO A 472 -0.96 1.00 10.81
N ILE A 473 -1.50 0.23 11.75
CA ILE A 473 -2.35 0.69 12.84
C ILE A 473 -1.49 1.48 13.82
N SER A 474 -1.85 2.75 14.02
CA SER A 474 -1.18 3.62 14.98
C SER A 474 -1.41 3.20 16.43
N SER A 475 -0.41 3.40 17.28
CA SER A 475 -0.57 3.29 18.74
C SER A 475 -1.54 4.33 19.29
N TYR A 476 -2.28 3.96 20.32
CA TYR A 476 -3.24 4.81 21.04
C TYR A 476 -2.52 6.03 21.65
N TYR A 477 -2.67 7.20 21.02
CA TYR A 477 -2.03 8.48 21.39
C TYR A 477 -0.51 8.47 21.54
N GLY A 478 0.20 7.52 20.92
CA GLY A 478 1.64 7.34 21.16
C GLY A 478 1.97 6.94 22.60
N ASP A 479 0.99 6.45 23.37
CA ASP A 479 1.15 6.05 24.76
C ASP A 479 2.22 4.98 24.88
N THR A 480 3.36 5.38 25.45
CA THR A 480 4.60 4.59 25.50
C THR A 480 5.00 4.43 26.96
N ARG A 481 5.24 3.18 27.37
CA ARG A 481 5.61 2.85 28.75
C ARG A 481 6.69 1.79 28.81
N THR A 482 7.31 1.68 29.96
CA THR A 482 8.31 0.65 30.24
C THR A 482 7.68 -0.48 31.07
N ILE A 483 7.81 -1.72 30.62
CA ILE A 483 7.43 -2.93 31.37
C ILE A 483 8.69 -3.74 31.68
N GLN A 484 8.86 -4.14 32.94
CA GLN A 484 9.94 -5.03 33.35
C GLN A 484 9.40 -6.46 33.52
N ASP A 485 10.04 -7.44 32.87
CA ASP A 485 9.80 -8.87 33.09
C ASP A 485 11.15 -9.57 33.33
N GLY A 486 11.35 -10.06 34.55
CA GLY A 486 12.64 -10.57 35.01
C GLY A 486 13.75 -9.50 34.93
N GLU A 487 14.79 -9.81 34.15
CA GLU A 487 15.92 -8.92 33.88
C GLU A 487 15.71 -8.06 32.61
N GLN A 488 14.68 -8.35 31.80
CA GLN A 488 14.38 -7.61 30.58
C GLN A 488 13.47 -6.41 30.83
N THR A 489 13.63 -5.38 30.00
CA THR A 489 12.94 -4.10 30.11
C THR A 489 12.43 -3.72 28.73
N PHE A 490 11.11 -3.80 28.53
CA PHE A 490 10.45 -3.58 27.24
C PHE A 490 9.92 -2.15 27.15
N THR A 491 10.21 -1.45 26.05
CA THR A 491 9.48 -0.23 25.68
C THR A 491 8.27 -0.65 24.85
N VAL A 492 7.07 -0.51 25.43
CA VAL A 492 5.81 -0.93 24.81
C VAL A 492 4.93 0.26 24.47
N HIS A 493 4.19 0.13 23.38
CA HIS A 493 3.13 1.04 22.98
C HIS A 493 1.76 0.40 23.23
N THR A 494 0.78 1.21 23.65
CA THR A 494 -0.62 0.77 23.79
C THR A 494 -1.33 0.81 22.43
N TYR A 495 -2.11 -0.22 22.10
CA TYR A 495 -2.93 -0.29 20.89
C TYR A 495 -4.34 -0.80 21.20
N ALA A 496 -5.33 -0.33 20.45
CA ALA A 496 -6.64 -0.98 20.31
C ALA A 496 -6.62 -1.76 19.00
N LEU A 497 -6.79 -3.08 19.04
CA LEU A 497 -6.56 -3.96 17.89
C LEU A 497 -7.75 -4.91 17.63
N PRO A 498 -7.99 -5.26 16.34
CA PRO A 498 -8.97 -6.26 15.96
C PRO A 498 -8.65 -7.65 16.54
N LYS A 499 -9.56 -8.60 16.32
CA LYS A 499 -9.39 -10.00 16.77
C LYS A 499 -8.19 -10.72 16.12
N GLU A 500 -7.71 -10.23 14.99
CA GLU A 500 -6.66 -10.83 14.16
C GLU A 500 -5.78 -9.70 13.60
N PHE A 501 -4.47 -9.77 13.82
CA PHE A 501 -3.51 -8.76 13.36
C PHE A 501 -2.09 -9.34 13.22
N PHE A 502 -1.28 -8.66 12.43
CA PHE A 502 0.15 -8.95 12.24
C PHE A 502 1.01 -7.89 12.92
N ILE A 503 2.16 -8.30 13.45
CA ILE A 503 3.22 -7.41 13.94
C ILE A 503 4.43 -7.63 13.03
N ARG A 504 4.95 -6.55 12.45
CA ARG A 504 6.19 -6.51 11.69
C ARG A 504 7.28 -5.93 12.58
N ILE A 505 8.41 -6.63 12.69
CA ILE A 505 9.63 -6.13 13.32
C ILE A 505 10.68 -5.94 12.25
N THR A 506 11.32 -4.77 12.24
CA THR A 506 12.43 -4.43 11.34
C THR A 506 13.59 -3.81 12.12
N GLY A 507 14.80 -3.84 11.57
CA GLY A 507 15.90 -3.03 12.11
C GLY A 507 15.58 -1.53 11.97
N LYS A 508 15.87 -0.74 13.01
CA LYS A 508 15.61 0.70 13.02
C LYS A 508 16.37 1.42 11.90
N ASP A 509 17.65 1.07 11.77
CA ASP A 509 18.47 1.36 10.61
C ASP A 509 18.52 0.11 9.73
N ARG A 510 18.57 0.28 8.39
CA ARG A 510 18.49 -0.86 7.47
C ARG A 510 19.73 -1.77 7.51
N ASP A 511 20.87 -1.30 8.00
CA ASP A 511 22.06 -2.11 8.23
C ASP A 511 22.05 -2.87 9.57
N TRP A 512 21.09 -2.58 10.45
CA TRP A 512 21.00 -3.14 11.79
C TRP A 512 20.90 -4.66 11.78
N ARG A 513 21.64 -5.28 12.70
CA ARG A 513 21.58 -6.71 12.99
C ARG A 513 21.64 -6.90 14.49
N GLY A 514 20.87 -7.84 15.01
CA GLY A 514 20.91 -8.14 16.43
C GLY A 514 19.73 -8.96 16.93
N ASN A 515 19.85 -9.36 18.19
CA ASN A 515 18.80 -10.04 18.92
C ASN A 515 17.92 -9.00 19.62
N TYR A 516 16.66 -9.35 19.79
CA TYR A 516 15.69 -8.66 20.64
C TYR A 516 14.80 -9.70 21.32
N ALA A 517 13.95 -9.27 22.23
CA ALA A 517 12.76 -10.00 22.64
C ALA A 517 11.53 -9.11 22.41
N LEU A 518 10.40 -9.73 22.12
CA LEU A 518 9.12 -9.08 21.87
C LEU A 518 8.14 -9.46 22.98
N LEU A 519 7.63 -8.46 23.69
CA LEU A 519 6.50 -8.61 24.61
C LEU A 519 5.22 -8.31 23.84
N VAL A 520 4.28 -9.27 23.84
CA VAL A 520 2.88 -9.06 23.44
C VAL A 520 2.01 -9.30 24.66
N ARG A 521 1.46 -8.25 25.26
CA ARG A 521 0.52 -8.34 26.40
C ARG A 521 -0.86 -7.87 26.00
N ARG A 522 -1.89 -8.69 26.22
CA ARG A 522 -3.29 -8.27 26.14
C ARG A 522 -3.74 -7.69 27.48
N HIS A 523 -4.33 -6.50 27.45
CA HIS A 523 -4.90 -5.85 28.63
C HIS A 523 -6.10 -6.65 29.14
N THR A 524 -6.21 -6.81 30.45
CA THR A 524 -7.35 -7.42 31.15
C THR A 524 -8.29 -6.39 31.77
N CYS A 525 -7.99 -5.10 31.58
CA CYS A 525 -8.64 -3.96 32.22
C CYS A 525 -8.55 -4.02 33.77
N ALA A 526 -7.66 -4.84 34.35
CA ALA A 526 -7.65 -5.14 35.80
C ALA A 526 -6.93 -4.10 36.67
N THR A 527 -6.19 -3.19 36.06
CA THR A 527 -5.46 -2.08 36.67
C THR A 527 -5.62 -0.82 35.81
N LYS A 528 -5.32 0.35 36.38
CA LYS A 528 -5.27 1.60 35.64
C LYS A 528 -4.22 1.56 34.52
N GLU A 529 -3.07 0.96 34.80
CA GLU A 529 -1.95 0.84 33.86
C GLU A 529 -2.30 -0.08 32.68
N GLU A 530 -3.16 -1.08 32.88
CA GLU A 530 -3.68 -1.95 31.82
C GLU A 530 -5.14 -1.63 31.49
N ALA A 531 -5.54 -0.35 31.65
CA ALA A 531 -6.86 0.11 31.26
C ALA A 531 -7.11 -0.18 29.77
N CYS A 532 -8.35 -0.55 29.46
CA CYS A 532 -8.76 -0.86 28.10
C CYS A 532 -9.28 0.41 27.41
N PRO A 533 -8.55 1.00 26.44
CA PRO A 533 -9.04 2.13 25.64
C PRO A 533 -10.41 1.88 25.01
N LEU A 534 -11.29 2.85 25.18
CA LEU A 534 -12.57 2.97 24.48
C LEU A 534 -12.41 3.91 23.28
N GLN A 535 -13.02 3.53 22.17
CA GLN A 535 -13.12 4.35 20.96
C GLN A 535 -14.57 4.32 20.46
N PRO A 536 -15.14 5.45 20.00
CA PRO A 536 -16.41 5.48 19.29
C PRO A 536 -16.33 4.66 17.99
N GLY A 537 -17.44 4.00 17.66
CA GLY A 537 -17.55 3.14 16.48
C GLY A 537 -16.94 1.74 16.64
N GLU A 538 -16.05 1.53 17.62
CA GLU A 538 -15.40 0.25 17.87
C GLU A 538 -16.23 -0.70 18.77
N PRO A 539 -16.01 -2.03 18.72
CA PRO A 539 -16.68 -2.98 19.59
C PRO A 539 -16.42 -2.72 21.09
N PRO A 540 -17.37 -3.06 21.98
CA PRO A 540 -17.18 -2.92 23.42
C PRO A 540 -15.95 -3.68 23.94
N GLN A 541 -15.20 -3.06 24.85
CA GLN A 541 -14.13 -3.71 25.61
C GLN A 541 -14.72 -4.55 26.73
N PHE A 542 -14.08 -5.68 27.06
CA PHE A 542 -14.57 -6.65 28.03
C PHE A 542 -13.57 -6.90 29.15
N ALA A 543 -14.09 -6.98 30.39
CA ALA A 543 -13.34 -7.41 31.55
C ALA A 543 -14.07 -8.55 32.29
N SER A 544 -13.35 -9.30 33.11
CA SER A 544 -13.92 -10.37 33.94
C SER A 544 -13.58 -10.10 35.39
N LEU A 545 -14.57 -9.66 36.16
CA LEU A 545 -14.42 -9.47 37.61
C LEU A 545 -14.36 -10.86 38.27
N THR A 546 -13.34 -11.14 39.08
CA THR A 546 -13.01 -12.48 39.60
C THR A 546 -12.78 -12.51 41.11
N GLU A 547 -13.07 -13.65 41.71
CA GLU A 547 -12.99 -13.87 43.16
C GLU A 547 -11.58 -13.71 43.75
N ALA A 548 -11.54 -13.32 45.02
CA ALA A 548 -10.31 -13.28 45.81
C ALA A 548 -9.67 -14.68 45.90
N GLY A 549 -8.43 -14.81 45.47
CA GLY A 549 -7.71 -16.09 45.48
C GLY A 549 -7.81 -16.93 44.20
N SER A 550 -8.47 -16.43 43.15
CA SER A 550 -8.44 -17.02 41.81
C SER A 550 -7.01 -17.39 41.35
N LEU A 551 -6.88 -18.56 40.72
CA LEU A 551 -5.60 -19.10 40.23
C LEU A 551 -4.91 -18.19 39.19
N LEU A 552 -5.70 -17.42 38.44
CA LEU A 552 -5.22 -16.45 37.46
C LEU A 552 -5.08 -15.04 38.04
N GLY A 553 -5.30 -14.85 39.35
CA GLY A 553 -5.38 -13.52 39.96
C GLY A 553 -6.83 -13.04 40.13
N SER A 554 -7.01 -12.12 41.06
CA SER A 554 -8.31 -11.56 41.47
C SER A 554 -8.53 -10.17 40.86
N GLN A 555 -9.77 -9.89 40.44
CA GLN A 555 -10.13 -8.63 39.79
C GLN A 555 -11.48 -8.14 40.32
N ASP A 556 -11.41 -7.19 41.24
CA ASP A 556 -12.52 -6.48 41.88
C ASP A 556 -12.90 -5.18 41.14
N GLU A 557 -12.07 -4.75 40.18
CA GLU A 557 -12.25 -3.53 39.41
C GLU A 557 -11.99 -3.75 37.91
N ALA A 558 -12.66 -2.98 37.06
CA ALA A 558 -12.37 -2.91 35.63
C ALA A 558 -12.21 -1.46 35.17
N TRP A 559 -11.05 -1.14 34.60
CA TRP A 559 -10.59 0.19 34.22
C TRP A 559 -10.66 0.37 32.70
N PHE A 560 -11.43 1.34 32.23
CA PHE A 560 -11.58 1.65 30.80
C PHE A 560 -11.20 3.10 30.55
N ARG A 561 -10.14 3.33 29.77
CA ARG A 561 -9.67 4.69 29.45
C ARG A 561 -10.48 5.26 28.28
N PHE A 562 -10.80 6.55 28.32
CA PHE A 562 -11.29 7.26 27.16
C PHE A 562 -10.65 8.64 27.07
N ASP A 563 -10.46 9.09 25.82
CA ASP A 563 -10.01 10.42 25.46
C ASP A 563 -10.90 10.85 24.27
N VAL A 564 -11.28 12.12 24.19
CA VAL A 564 -12.18 12.67 23.16
C VAL A 564 -11.36 13.51 22.20
N VAL A 565 -11.28 13.09 20.93
CA VAL A 565 -10.45 13.75 19.92
C VAL A 565 -11.27 14.59 18.96
N GLY A 566 -10.83 15.83 18.84
CA GLY A 566 -11.37 16.83 17.95
C GLY A 566 -12.78 17.27 18.29
N GLN A 567 -13.25 18.23 17.50
CA GLN A 567 -14.62 18.72 17.46
C GLN A 567 -15.10 18.62 16.01
N ALA A 568 -16.36 18.98 15.77
CA ALA A 568 -16.79 19.34 14.42
C ALA A 568 -16.04 20.59 13.92
N ASP A 569 -15.98 20.80 12.60
CA ASP A 569 -15.37 22.01 12.01
C ASP A 569 -16.20 23.27 12.26
N SER A 570 -17.42 23.11 12.78
CA SER A 570 -18.21 24.18 13.40
C SER A 570 -17.59 24.72 14.71
N GLY A 571 -16.74 23.92 15.36
CA GLY A 571 -16.28 24.11 16.74
C GLY A 571 -17.27 23.59 17.79
N ALA A 572 -18.30 22.83 17.40
CA ALA A 572 -19.26 22.24 18.32
C ALA A 572 -18.65 21.05 19.09
N ASP A 573 -18.92 21.01 20.39
CA ASP A 573 -18.63 19.87 21.25
C ASP A 573 -19.51 18.67 20.88
N GLN A 574 -18.98 17.48 21.09
CA GLN A 574 -19.63 16.23 20.69
C GLN A 574 -20.34 15.56 21.86
N THR A 575 -21.52 15.00 21.63
CA THR A 575 -22.21 14.21 22.66
C THR A 575 -21.53 12.85 22.75
N VAL A 576 -20.78 12.66 23.83
CA VAL A 576 -20.09 11.40 24.12
C VAL A 576 -20.97 10.57 25.05
N THR A 577 -21.29 9.35 24.64
CA THR A 577 -22.00 8.39 25.48
C THR A 577 -21.07 7.25 25.87
N LEU A 578 -20.82 7.09 27.16
CA LEU A 578 -20.09 5.96 27.74
C LEU A 578 -21.08 5.02 28.42
N THR A 579 -21.03 3.74 28.08
CA THR A 579 -21.92 2.71 28.63
C THR A 579 -21.08 1.65 29.33
N ALA A 580 -21.39 1.36 30.60
CA ALA A 580 -20.91 0.19 31.34
C ALA A 580 -22.06 -0.80 31.54
N ASP A 581 -21.86 -2.03 31.06
CA ASP A 581 -22.89 -3.08 30.95
C ASP A 581 -22.49 -4.35 31.72
N GLY A 582 -23.49 -5.17 32.05
CA GLY A 582 -23.28 -6.46 32.71
C GLY A 582 -23.24 -6.36 34.24
N LEU A 583 -23.91 -5.37 34.82
CA LEU A 583 -23.85 -5.02 36.24
C LEU A 583 -25.14 -5.43 36.96
N PRO A 584 -25.26 -6.69 37.45
CA PRO A 584 -26.54 -7.30 37.82
C PRO A 584 -27.20 -6.73 39.10
N ASP A 585 -26.42 -6.06 39.96
CA ASP A 585 -26.92 -5.41 41.19
C ASP A 585 -26.31 -3.99 41.31
N PRO A 586 -27.12 -2.91 41.37
CA PRO A 586 -26.61 -1.56 41.55
C PRO A 586 -26.00 -1.27 42.93
N ASN A 587 -26.22 -2.12 43.94
CA ASN A 587 -25.57 -1.98 45.25
C ASN A 587 -24.21 -2.69 45.30
N GLY A 588 -24.11 -3.87 44.67
CA GLY A 588 -22.89 -4.65 44.54
C GLY A 588 -21.93 -4.17 43.44
N TYR A 589 -22.41 -3.48 42.41
CA TYR A 589 -21.61 -3.00 41.28
C TYR A 589 -21.89 -1.53 40.95
N LYS A 590 -20.83 -0.72 41.04
CA LYS A 590 -20.85 0.72 40.73
C LYS A 590 -19.99 1.00 39.50
N ALA A 591 -20.35 2.06 38.77
CA ALA A 591 -19.46 2.71 37.83
C ALA A 591 -19.15 4.12 38.35
N THR A 592 -17.92 4.59 38.17
CA THR A 592 -17.47 5.95 38.47
C THR A 592 -16.68 6.51 37.28
N LEU A 593 -16.50 7.83 37.24
CA LEU A 593 -15.51 8.48 36.41
C LEU A 593 -14.32 8.85 37.29
N GLU A 594 -13.15 8.28 37.00
CA GLU A 594 -11.91 8.55 37.73
C GLU A 594 -10.97 9.40 36.84
N GLU A 595 -10.28 10.36 37.45
CA GLU A 595 -9.40 11.32 36.76
C GLU A 595 -10.06 12.01 35.55
N PHE A 596 -11.35 12.32 35.67
CA PHE A 596 -12.11 13.03 34.64
C PHE A 596 -11.66 14.48 34.51
N ASP A 597 -11.35 14.88 33.28
CA ASP A 597 -10.86 16.21 32.92
C ASP A 597 -11.58 16.62 31.63
N ASN A 598 -12.52 17.57 31.74
CA ASN A 598 -13.28 18.13 30.62
C ASN A 598 -13.04 19.65 30.59
N PRO A 599 -12.24 20.17 29.63
CA PRO A 599 -12.01 21.61 29.55
C PRO A 599 -13.26 22.46 29.25
N HIS A 600 -14.35 21.81 28.83
CA HIS A 600 -15.60 22.42 28.37
C HIS A 600 -16.77 22.30 29.36
N GLY A 601 -16.63 21.50 30.44
CA GLY A 601 -17.76 21.15 31.31
C GLY A 601 -17.39 20.59 32.68
N GLY A 602 -18.42 20.21 33.44
CA GLY A 602 -18.27 19.51 34.73
C GLY A 602 -18.32 17.99 34.58
N GLU A 603 -18.15 17.27 35.68
CA GLU A 603 -18.35 15.82 35.71
C GLU A 603 -19.85 15.46 35.50
N PRO A 604 -20.18 14.66 34.47
CA PRO A 604 -21.56 14.31 34.14
C PRO A 604 -22.15 13.26 35.10
N PRO A 605 -23.47 13.29 35.36
CA PRO A 605 -24.13 12.29 36.21
C PRO A 605 -24.21 10.91 35.53
N ILE A 606 -23.95 9.86 36.30
CA ILE A 606 -24.08 8.47 35.84
C ILE A 606 -25.53 8.00 35.99
N ALA A 607 -26.24 7.83 34.87
CA ALA A 607 -27.59 7.31 34.84
C ALA A 607 -27.62 5.78 35.03
N ILE A 608 -28.58 5.28 35.80
CA ILE A 608 -28.79 3.84 36.04
C ILE A 608 -29.97 3.36 35.19
N SER A 609 -29.71 2.41 34.28
CA SER A 609 -30.75 1.78 33.46
C SER A 609 -30.61 0.26 33.54
N GLY A 610 -31.34 -0.37 34.46
CA GLY A 610 -31.22 -1.81 34.72
C GLY A 610 -29.79 -2.24 35.07
N SER A 611 -29.25 -3.17 34.27
CA SER A 611 -27.87 -3.67 34.38
C SER A 611 -26.81 -2.77 33.73
N SER A 612 -27.20 -1.58 33.24
CA SER A 612 -26.34 -0.63 32.55
C SER A 612 -26.14 0.64 33.38
N ARG A 613 -24.97 1.26 33.23
CA ARG A 613 -24.65 2.61 33.71
C ARG A 613 -24.26 3.44 32.49
N ILE A 614 -24.88 4.61 32.34
CA ILE A 614 -24.74 5.43 31.14
C ILE A 614 -24.31 6.83 31.57
N VAL A 615 -23.18 7.28 31.05
CA VAL A 615 -22.78 8.68 31.01
C VAL A 615 -23.11 9.20 29.62
N SER A 616 -23.75 10.35 29.50
CA SER A 616 -23.98 11.01 28.21
C SER A 616 -23.99 12.51 28.44
N ASP A 617 -23.03 13.22 27.84
CA ASP A 617 -22.91 14.69 27.94
C ASP A 617 -22.11 15.25 26.76
N ALA A 618 -22.13 16.57 26.59
CA ALA A 618 -21.27 17.28 25.65
C ALA A 618 -19.81 17.28 26.15
N MET A 619 -18.90 16.83 25.29
CA MET A 619 -17.46 16.79 25.56
C MET A 619 -16.69 17.37 24.38
N GLY A 620 -15.77 18.28 24.68
CA GLY A 620 -14.89 18.89 23.67
C GLY A 620 -13.59 18.12 23.47
N ASP A 621 -12.78 18.59 22.52
CA ASP A 621 -11.44 18.05 22.27
C ASP A 621 -10.58 18.12 23.55
N GLY A 622 -9.78 17.07 23.78
CA GLY A 622 -8.95 16.95 24.98
C GLY A 622 -9.69 16.53 26.25
N THR A 623 -11.01 16.30 26.20
CA THR A 623 -11.74 15.67 27.32
C THR A 623 -11.24 14.23 27.51
N ARG A 624 -11.01 13.80 28.76
CA ARG A 624 -10.41 12.49 29.05
C ARG A 624 -10.78 11.97 30.44
N GLY A 625 -10.57 10.68 30.66
CA GLY A 625 -10.69 10.06 31.97
C GLY A 625 -10.74 8.54 31.92
N TYR A 626 -11.14 7.93 33.04
CA TYR A 626 -11.38 6.50 33.14
C TYR A 626 -12.82 6.24 33.58
N LEU A 627 -13.53 5.39 32.84
CA LEU A 627 -14.75 4.75 33.32
C LEU A 627 -14.32 3.51 34.12
N VAL A 628 -14.55 3.52 35.43
CA VAL A 628 -14.13 2.43 36.32
C VAL A 628 -15.36 1.71 36.87
N ILE A 629 -15.36 0.38 36.78
CA ILE A 629 -16.40 -0.49 37.33
C ILE A 629 -15.85 -1.13 38.60
N HIS A 630 -16.45 -0.85 39.76
CA HIS A 630 -16.07 -1.42 41.05
C HIS A 630 -17.07 -2.47 41.53
N GLN A 631 -16.57 -3.60 42.01
CA GLN A 631 -17.34 -4.63 42.71
C GLN A 631 -17.16 -4.48 44.23
N ALA A 632 -18.24 -4.26 44.97
CA ALA A 632 -18.19 -3.98 46.41
C ALA A 632 -17.66 -5.16 47.27
N ALA A 633 -17.81 -6.39 46.77
CA ALA A 633 -17.19 -7.59 47.32
C ALA A 633 -17.10 -8.66 46.21
N ALA A 634 -15.94 -9.30 46.07
CA ALA A 634 -15.70 -10.29 45.04
C ALA A 634 -16.61 -11.53 45.20
N GLY A 635 -17.53 -11.74 44.26
CA GLY A 635 -18.50 -12.84 44.30
C GLY A 635 -17.90 -14.19 43.88
N ASN A 636 -18.51 -15.28 44.34
CA ASN A 636 -18.06 -16.67 44.14
C ASN A 636 -18.03 -17.18 42.68
N GLN A 637 -18.30 -16.33 41.68
CA GLN A 637 -18.31 -16.67 40.25
C GLN A 637 -17.84 -15.45 39.45
N PRO A 638 -17.06 -15.64 38.37
CA PRO A 638 -16.63 -14.54 37.51
C PRO A 638 -17.82 -13.81 36.87
N VAL A 639 -17.76 -12.48 36.84
CA VAL A 639 -18.77 -11.62 36.19
C VAL A 639 -18.13 -10.90 35.00
N ARG A 640 -18.59 -11.23 33.79
CA ARG A 640 -18.17 -10.53 32.56
C ARG A 640 -18.90 -9.19 32.47
N VAL A 641 -18.14 -8.12 32.54
CA VAL A 641 -18.60 -6.74 32.32
C VAL A 641 -18.06 -6.23 30.99
N ARG A 642 -18.69 -5.19 30.42
CA ARG A 642 -18.20 -4.53 29.22
C ARG A 642 -18.38 -3.02 29.29
N ALA A 643 -17.54 -2.29 28.56
CA ALA A 643 -17.68 -0.86 28.38
C ALA A 643 -17.55 -0.47 26.90
N SER A 644 -18.23 0.60 26.50
CA SER A 644 -18.18 1.15 25.14
C SER A 644 -18.34 2.67 25.15
N MET A 645 -17.77 3.32 24.13
CA MET A 645 -17.93 4.75 23.86
C MET A 645 -18.68 4.94 22.54
N GLN A 646 -19.49 6.00 22.45
CA GLN A 646 -20.15 6.45 21.23
C GLN A 646 -20.05 7.97 21.13
N THR A 647 -20.11 8.50 19.91
CA THR A 647 -20.11 9.94 19.62
C THR A 647 -21.15 10.30 18.57
N THR A 648 -21.63 11.54 18.60
CA THR A 648 -22.41 12.16 17.53
C THR A 648 -21.58 12.64 16.34
N VAL A 649 -20.25 12.82 16.46
CA VAL A 649 -19.44 13.32 15.33
C VAL A 649 -19.44 12.37 14.14
N ARG A 650 -19.60 12.94 12.94
CA ARG A 650 -19.46 12.28 11.65
C ARG A 650 -18.33 12.92 10.85
N ASN A 651 -17.72 12.15 9.96
CA ASN A 651 -16.83 12.65 8.93
C ASN A 651 -17.53 12.53 7.58
N LEU A 652 -17.57 13.64 6.83
CA LEU A 652 -18.16 13.79 5.51
C LEU A 652 -17.03 14.10 4.53
N GLU A 653 -16.84 13.20 3.58
CA GLU A 653 -15.94 13.42 2.45
C GLU A 653 -16.76 13.74 1.19
N MET A 654 -16.55 14.91 0.61
CA MET A 654 -17.11 15.27 -0.69
C MET A 654 -16.21 14.68 -1.78
N LYS A 655 -16.70 13.69 -2.52
CA LYS A 655 -15.91 12.94 -3.51
C LYS A 655 -15.90 13.62 -4.87
N ALA A 656 -17.08 14.00 -5.37
CA ALA A 656 -17.25 14.64 -6.66
C ALA A 656 -18.59 15.40 -6.72
N LEU A 657 -18.62 16.60 -7.31
CA LEU A 657 -19.89 17.30 -7.65
C LEU A 657 -19.93 17.51 -9.15
N ILE A 658 -20.90 16.88 -9.80
CA ILE A 658 -20.92 16.68 -11.24
C ILE A 658 -22.16 17.28 -11.89
N CYS A 659 -21.98 18.12 -12.91
CA CYS A 659 -23.06 18.50 -13.81
C CYS A 659 -23.35 17.35 -14.78
N GLU A 660 -24.62 16.94 -14.87
CA GLU A 660 -25.06 15.76 -15.64
C GLU A 660 -25.79 16.11 -16.94
N ASP A 661 -26.39 17.29 -17.04
CA ASP A 661 -27.28 17.73 -18.13
C ASP A 661 -27.47 19.26 -18.01
N GLU A 662 -27.35 19.99 -19.12
CA GLU A 662 -27.55 21.44 -19.22
C GLU A 662 -28.35 21.77 -20.49
N THR A 663 -29.63 21.43 -20.47
CA THR A 663 -30.48 21.36 -21.65
C THR A 663 -30.89 22.73 -22.25
N ASN A 664 -30.30 23.85 -21.80
CA ASN A 664 -30.70 25.21 -22.20
C ASN A 664 -29.52 26.23 -22.24
N PRO A 665 -28.72 26.25 -23.32
CA PRO A 665 -27.51 27.08 -23.42
C PRO A 665 -27.74 28.61 -23.58
N GLU A 666 -28.98 29.11 -23.51
CA GLU A 666 -29.26 30.56 -23.39
C GLU A 666 -29.56 31.00 -21.94
N PHE A 667 -29.72 30.03 -21.02
CA PHE A 667 -30.01 30.20 -19.59
C PHE A 667 -29.28 29.09 -18.81
N GLY A 668 -28.00 28.89 -19.16
CA GLY A 668 -27.15 27.86 -18.59
C GLY A 668 -26.77 28.18 -17.15
N SER A 669 -26.25 27.17 -16.45
CA SER A 669 -25.78 27.26 -15.07
C SER A 669 -24.39 27.92 -15.00
N ASP A 670 -24.28 29.15 -15.53
CA ASP A 670 -23.02 29.89 -15.70
C ASP A 670 -22.55 30.62 -14.43
N ASP A 671 -23.43 30.90 -13.46
CA ASP A 671 -23.08 31.60 -12.22
C ASP A 671 -23.16 30.71 -10.94
N ILE A 672 -22.61 29.50 -10.98
CA ILE A 672 -22.74 28.52 -9.87
C ILE A 672 -21.85 28.81 -8.66
N PHE A 673 -22.45 28.70 -7.47
CA PHE A 673 -21.74 28.52 -6.21
C PHE A 673 -22.50 27.53 -5.29
N THR A 674 -21.85 27.06 -4.23
CA THR A 674 -22.54 26.27 -3.19
C THR A 674 -22.39 26.89 -1.81
N GLN A 675 -23.33 26.57 -0.93
CA GLN A 675 -23.20 26.77 0.50
C GLN A 675 -23.39 25.45 1.24
N LEU A 676 -22.36 25.06 1.99
CA LEU A 676 -22.40 23.92 2.89
C LEU A 676 -22.75 24.41 4.29
N SER A 677 -23.87 23.94 4.82
CA SER A 677 -24.24 24.08 6.23
C SER A 677 -23.61 22.95 7.05
N ILE A 678 -22.94 23.30 8.15
CA ILE A 678 -22.33 22.38 9.12
C ILE A 678 -22.66 22.91 10.52
N ASP A 679 -23.53 22.20 11.23
CA ASP A 679 -24.10 22.59 12.53
C ASP A 679 -24.60 24.05 12.53
N SER A 680 -23.82 24.98 13.11
CA SER A 680 -24.12 26.42 13.19
C SER A 680 -23.34 27.29 12.19
N ARG A 681 -22.49 26.70 11.34
CA ARG A 681 -21.69 27.39 10.32
C ARG A 681 -22.27 27.18 8.93
N THR A 682 -22.04 28.16 8.07
CA THR A 682 -22.24 28.06 6.62
C THR A 682 -20.95 28.44 5.92
N ILE A 683 -20.48 27.60 5.01
CA ILE A 683 -19.26 27.78 4.22
C ILE A 683 -19.68 27.93 2.75
N ARG A 684 -19.27 29.01 2.08
CA ARG A 684 -19.49 29.20 0.63
C ARG A 684 -18.30 28.65 -0.15
N PHE A 685 -18.56 27.94 -1.24
CA PHE A 685 -17.56 27.54 -2.22
C PHE A 685 -17.96 28.08 -3.61
N PRO A 686 -17.04 28.70 -4.39
CA PRO A 686 -15.79 29.28 -3.90
C PRO A 686 -16.05 30.35 -2.82
N ALA A 687 -15.03 30.70 -2.04
CA ALA A 687 -15.19 31.64 -0.92
C ALA A 687 -15.68 33.04 -1.33
N SER A 688 -15.54 33.41 -2.60
CA SER A 688 -16.04 34.63 -3.22
C SER A 688 -16.22 34.43 -4.73
N GLY A 689 -17.21 35.09 -5.32
CA GLY A 689 -17.56 34.93 -6.74
C GLY A 689 -18.35 33.65 -7.02
N GLU A 690 -18.55 33.40 -8.31
CA GLU A 690 -19.11 32.18 -8.90
C GLU A 690 -18.01 31.42 -9.67
N VAL A 691 -18.39 30.29 -10.27
CA VAL A 691 -17.58 29.60 -11.27
C VAL A 691 -18.46 29.29 -12.48
N GLU A 692 -18.05 29.79 -13.63
CA GLU A 692 -18.62 29.51 -14.95
C GLU A 692 -18.36 28.05 -15.33
N PHE A 693 -19.42 27.38 -15.79
CA PHE A 693 -19.43 26.02 -16.30
C PHE A 693 -20.43 25.93 -17.45
N ASP A 694 -19.98 25.37 -18.57
CA ASP A 694 -20.85 24.83 -19.62
C ASP A 694 -20.64 23.32 -19.63
N CYS A 695 -21.61 22.55 -19.15
CA CYS A 695 -21.49 21.11 -19.05
C CYS A 695 -21.98 20.34 -20.28
N ASP A 696 -22.42 21.06 -21.32
CA ASP A 696 -22.48 20.61 -22.71
C ASP A 696 -21.16 20.88 -23.46
N ASP A 697 -20.34 21.85 -23.03
CA ASP A 697 -18.95 21.98 -23.50
C ASP A 697 -18.08 20.83 -22.97
N SER A 698 -17.46 20.14 -23.92
CA SER A 698 -16.42 19.14 -23.68
C SER A 698 -15.16 19.70 -23.01
N ALA A 699 -14.96 21.03 -23.04
CA ALA A 699 -13.77 21.68 -22.51
C ALA A 699 -13.76 21.76 -20.99
N ASP A 700 -14.93 21.77 -20.32
CA ASP A 700 -15.01 22.00 -18.89
C ASP A 700 -14.89 20.73 -18.05
N GLN A 701 -14.16 20.86 -16.93
CA GLN A 701 -14.06 19.78 -15.95
C GLN A 701 -15.39 19.60 -15.24
N LYS A 702 -16.10 18.53 -15.62
CA LYS A 702 -17.40 18.19 -15.04
C LYS A 702 -17.38 17.86 -13.54
N ASP A 703 -16.22 17.79 -12.88
CA ASP A 703 -16.13 17.55 -11.43
C ASP A 703 -15.57 18.77 -10.66
N TRP A 704 -16.39 19.30 -9.77
CA TRP A 704 -16.10 20.45 -8.92
C TRP A 704 -15.33 20.09 -7.63
N ALA A 705 -14.95 18.82 -7.42
CA ALA A 705 -14.23 18.35 -6.22
C ALA A 705 -13.05 19.26 -5.82
N THR A 706 -12.29 19.72 -6.81
CA THR A 706 -11.10 20.58 -6.67
C THR A 706 -11.40 22.01 -6.19
N ARG A 707 -12.67 22.44 -6.19
CA ARG A 707 -13.13 23.78 -5.76
C ARG A 707 -13.66 23.80 -4.32
N PHE A 708 -13.88 22.64 -3.71
CA PHE A 708 -14.09 22.55 -2.26
C PHE A 708 -12.78 22.84 -1.53
N GLY A 709 -12.79 23.80 -0.61
CA GLY A 709 -11.57 24.20 0.13
C GLY A 709 -11.04 23.11 1.08
N SER A 710 -11.93 22.28 1.62
CA SER A 710 -11.61 20.98 2.21
C SER A 710 -12.68 20.00 1.74
N SER A 711 -12.28 18.87 1.15
CA SER A 711 -13.18 17.78 0.81
C SER A 711 -13.61 16.98 2.04
N ASN A 712 -12.77 16.92 3.08
CA ASN A 712 -13.05 16.23 4.34
C ASN A 712 -13.50 17.21 5.43
N LEU A 713 -14.65 16.95 6.05
CA LEU A 713 -15.32 17.85 6.99
C LEU A 713 -16.05 17.07 8.08
N THR A 714 -16.15 17.64 9.28
CA THR A 714 -16.74 17.00 10.46
C THR A 714 -17.88 17.82 11.05
N PHE A 715 -18.96 17.12 11.44
CA PHE A 715 -20.19 17.71 11.98
C PHE A 715 -20.77 16.87 13.12
N VAL A 716 -21.66 17.45 13.93
CA VAL A 716 -22.24 16.82 15.14
C VAL A 716 -23.74 16.56 15.00
N ASP A 717 -24.50 17.53 14.48
CA ASP A 717 -25.97 17.53 14.47
C ASP A 717 -26.50 17.62 13.04
N HIS A 718 -25.92 18.49 12.21
CA HIS A 718 -26.44 18.77 10.88
C HIS A 718 -25.34 18.98 9.85
N ALA A 719 -25.49 18.37 8.68
CA ALA A 719 -24.78 18.76 7.47
C ALA A 719 -25.74 18.76 6.28
N GLY A 720 -25.63 19.79 5.43
CA GLY A 720 -26.39 19.85 4.19
C GLY A 720 -25.76 20.81 3.19
N LEU A 721 -25.82 20.48 1.91
CA LEU A 721 -25.30 21.30 0.81
C LEU A 721 -26.46 21.95 0.05
N LYS A 722 -26.33 23.24 -0.28
CA LYS A 722 -27.17 23.93 -1.25
C LYS A 722 -26.31 24.35 -2.43
N VAL A 723 -26.74 24.00 -3.64
CA VAL A 723 -26.24 24.56 -4.89
C VAL A 723 -27.08 25.80 -5.21
N PHE A 724 -26.44 26.86 -5.71
CA PHE A 724 -27.04 28.12 -6.12
C PHE A 724 -26.61 28.45 -7.54
N GLU A 725 -27.58 28.93 -8.31
CA GLU A 725 -27.51 29.63 -9.59
C GLU A 725 -27.90 31.10 -9.28
N GLN A 726 -27.27 32.11 -9.90
CA GLN A 726 -27.47 33.52 -9.48
C GLN A 726 -28.41 34.34 -10.36
N ASP A 727 -28.62 33.94 -11.60
CA ASP A 727 -29.48 34.64 -12.55
C ASP A 727 -30.94 34.15 -12.46
N ASP A 728 -31.18 32.84 -12.20
CA ASP A 728 -32.51 32.36 -11.84
C ASP A 728 -32.92 32.83 -10.43
N THR A 729 -33.96 33.67 -10.40
CA THR A 729 -34.58 34.19 -9.18
C THR A 729 -36.02 33.70 -9.02
N SER A 730 -36.39 32.63 -9.73
CA SER A 730 -37.69 31.98 -9.67
C SER A 730 -38.00 31.44 -8.27
N PRO A 731 -39.18 31.71 -7.70
CA PRO A 731 -39.61 31.10 -6.44
C PRO A 731 -39.81 29.57 -6.50
N ASP A 732 -39.82 28.99 -7.70
CA ASP A 732 -40.02 27.56 -7.96
C ASP A 732 -38.70 26.81 -8.25
N ASP A 733 -37.55 27.49 -8.20
CA ASP A 733 -36.21 26.89 -8.33
C ASP A 733 -35.94 25.85 -7.20
N PRO A 734 -35.59 24.58 -7.54
CA PRO A 734 -35.29 23.53 -6.57
C PRO A 734 -33.97 23.65 -5.81
N SER A 735 -33.34 24.83 -5.71
CA SER A 735 -32.20 25.14 -4.84
C SER A 735 -32.49 25.01 -3.32
N HIS A 736 -33.34 24.08 -2.90
CA HIS A 736 -33.43 23.69 -1.49
C HIS A 736 -32.13 23.02 -1.02
N VAL A 737 -31.81 23.19 0.27
CA VAL A 737 -30.73 22.44 0.92
C VAL A 737 -31.01 20.95 0.75
N ARG A 738 -30.00 20.19 0.32
CA ARG A 738 -29.99 18.74 0.41
C ARG A 738 -29.17 18.35 1.62
N ASP A 739 -29.86 17.85 2.63
CA ASP A 739 -29.23 17.31 3.83
C ASP A 739 -28.53 16.00 3.48
N PHE A 740 -27.35 15.76 4.08
CA PHE A 740 -26.72 14.46 3.98
C PHE A 740 -27.52 13.46 4.84
N PRO A 741 -27.81 12.24 4.36
CA PRO A 741 -28.61 11.30 5.11
C PRO A 741 -27.89 10.82 6.37
N ASP A 742 -28.61 10.73 7.48
CA ASP A 742 -28.10 10.11 8.70
C ASP A 742 -27.57 8.68 8.44
N LEU A 743 -26.48 8.31 9.13
CA LEU A 743 -26.04 6.91 9.18
C LEU A 743 -27.15 6.04 9.81
N PRO A 744 -27.67 5.01 9.10
CA PRO A 744 -28.63 4.09 9.68
C PRO A 744 -28.09 3.40 10.93
N VAL A 745 -28.98 2.96 11.82
CA VAL A 745 -28.61 2.25 13.05
C VAL A 745 -27.73 1.02 12.72
N GLY A 746 -26.47 1.08 13.15
CA GLY A 746 -25.48 0.02 12.93
C GLY A 746 -24.65 0.15 11.64
N ALA A 747 -24.85 1.19 10.82
CA ALA A 747 -23.98 1.51 9.69
C ALA A 747 -22.77 2.33 10.15
N SER A 748 -21.57 1.96 9.68
CA SER A 748 -20.33 2.72 9.89
C SER A 748 -20.06 3.74 8.77
N SER A 749 -20.62 3.51 7.59
CA SER A 749 -20.46 4.38 6.43
C SER A 749 -21.68 4.34 5.48
N ILE A 750 -21.83 5.39 4.68
CA ILE A 750 -22.66 5.47 3.47
C ILE A 750 -21.75 5.96 2.35
N ASP A 751 -21.64 5.16 1.29
CA ASP A 751 -21.12 5.59 0.00
C ASP A 751 -22.25 6.19 -0.84
N GLY A 752 -22.16 7.49 -1.08
CA GLY A 752 -23.08 8.29 -1.87
C GLY A 752 -22.99 8.05 -3.38
N VAL A 753 -21.97 7.35 -3.92
CA VAL A 753 -21.91 7.03 -5.36
C VAL A 753 -23.14 6.21 -5.79
N ARG A 754 -23.64 5.32 -4.92
CA ARG A 754 -24.85 4.51 -5.19
C ARG A 754 -26.16 5.26 -4.96
N THR A 755 -26.16 6.32 -4.16
CA THR A 755 -27.36 7.12 -3.82
C THR A 755 -26.96 8.59 -3.63
N PRO A 756 -26.61 9.29 -4.72
CA PRO A 756 -26.01 10.62 -4.65
C PRO A 756 -27.07 11.69 -4.37
N LEU A 757 -26.64 12.85 -3.88
CA LEU A 757 -27.53 14.01 -3.77
C LEU A 757 -27.70 14.63 -5.15
N ILE A 758 -28.95 14.86 -5.58
CA ILE A 758 -29.28 15.40 -6.91
C ILE A 758 -30.09 16.69 -6.79
N TRP A 759 -29.62 17.72 -7.49
CA TRP A 759 -30.32 18.97 -7.76
C TRP A 759 -30.75 19.01 -9.23
N LYS A 760 -31.82 19.74 -9.50
CA LYS A 760 -32.38 19.97 -10.84
C LYS A 760 -32.83 21.43 -10.87
N PHE A 761 -32.49 22.13 -11.93
CA PHE A 761 -32.80 23.54 -12.17
C PHE A 761 -33.71 23.64 -13.42
N GLU A 762 -34.16 24.84 -13.81
CA GLU A 762 -34.91 25.02 -15.07
C GLU A 762 -33.97 25.03 -16.28
N GLY A 763 -33.29 23.90 -16.51
CA GLY A 763 -32.29 23.76 -17.57
C GLY A 763 -31.12 22.88 -17.15
N GLY A 764 -30.75 22.85 -15.87
CA GLY A 764 -29.57 22.13 -15.38
C GLY A 764 -29.86 20.92 -14.47
N ARG A 765 -28.88 20.04 -14.29
CA ARG A 765 -28.90 18.92 -13.32
C ARG A 765 -27.52 18.64 -12.73
N TYR A 766 -27.46 18.55 -11.40
CA TYR A 766 -26.21 18.32 -10.66
C TYR A 766 -26.30 17.11 -9.73
N ARG A 767 -25.19 16.38 -9.57
CA ARG A 767 -25.02 15.17 -8.75
C ARG A 767 -23.80 15.27 -7.84
N LEU A 768 -23.99 15.25 -6.52
CA LEU A 768 -22.90 15.11 -5.54
C LEU A 768 -22.72 13.65 -5.11
N ASN A 769 -21.55 13.12 -5.40
CA ASN A 769 -20.99 11.94 -4.74
C ASN A 769 -20.29 12.38 -3.44
N TYR A 770 -20.54 11.65 -2.36
CA TYR A 770 -19.98 11.88 -1.04
C TYR A 770 -19.75 10.54 -0.34
N GLU A 771 -18.94 10.52 0.70
CA GLU A 771 -18.85 9.41 1.65
C GLU A 771 -19.09 9.94 3.05
N LEU A 772 -20.08 9.39 3.76
CA LEU A 772 -20.35 9.72 5.15
C LEU A 772 -19.87 8.57 6.02
N THR A 773 -19.08 8.85 7.06
CA THR A 773 -18.54 7.84 7.98
C THR A 773 -18.73 8.22 9.44
N MET A 774 -18.85 7.23 10.32
CA MET A 774 -18.66 7.48 11.75
C MET A 774 -17.21 7.93 11.98
N ARG A 775 -17.03 9.08 12.64
CA ARG A 775 -15.68 9.50 13.04
C ARG A 775 -15.12 8.50 14.04
N LYS A 776 -14.10 7.76 13.63
CA LYS A 776 -13.28 6.99 14.55
C LYS A 776 -12.43 7.92 15.40
N ASN A 777 -12.20 7.54 16.65
CA ASN A 777 -11.29 8.23 17.57
C ASN A 777 -9.87 7.69 17.38
N GLU A 778 -9.36 7.88 16.15
CA GLU A 778 -7.97 7.65 15.78
C GLU A 778 -7.15 8.92 16.14
N PRO A 779 -5.86 8.80 16.51
CA PRO A 779 -5.03 9.97 16.78
C PRO A 779 -4.89 10.84 15.53
N VAL A 780 -4.90 12.17 15.67
CA VAL A 780 -4.81 13.13 14.54
C VAL A 780 -3.48 13.06 13.78
N ALA A 781 -2.48 12.36 14.32
CA ALA A 781 -1.29 11.94 13.59
C ALA A 781 -0.89 10.52 14.04
N ALA A 782 -0.42 9.71 13.09
CA ALA A 782 0.43 8.58 13.44
C ALA A 782 1.65 9.11 14.22
N ALA A 783 2.08 8.38 15.26
CA ALA A 783 3.34 8.69 15.91
C ALA A 783 4.48 8.51 14.87
N PRO A 784 5.46 9.43 14.82
CA PRO A 784 6.53 9.42 13.82
C PRO A 784 7.56 8.30 14.03
#